data_AF-A0A9N7Q466-F1
#
_entry.id   AF-A0A9N7Q466-F1
#
_cell.length_a   1.000
_cell.length_b   1.000
_cell.length_c   1.000
_cell.angle_alpha   90.00
_cell.angle_beta   90.00
_cell.angle_gamma   90.00
#
_symmetry.space_group_name_H-M   'P 1'
#
loop_
_entity.id
_entity.type
_entity.pdbx_description
1 polymer ?
#
loop_
_entity_poly.entity_id
_entity_poly.type
_entity_poly.pdbx_seq_one_letter_code
_entity_poly.pdbx_strand_id
1 'polypeptide(L)'
;MVIGMHWPSLPWGMEEVPAERAAVLAAGHDADINAVVAQLGEEARGTIAHIFAYADTASSAELTPAIEDDFAALFQLSGLRTGSTTGRPGADQDGFDPQAIVSEAAAGEGGAARDTQVLGFGSKVKDAILAPVRQLSFWKMKDRARRFGETGAHQLLIGMQANGPKVRIHLMGHSFGCIVVSGMVAGEAGGPALRRPIESLFLVQGALSLWSYADDVPYAPGSPGYFRRIVANGMVRGPILTTRSRHDTAVARFYPLGAGAKGQFLLGEDLPKYGGIGAFGIQGSTGMVDMPMAASDLPYDFSEGSIFNLEASNVICNGGGAAGAHNDIVHPAVAHAFWAAAIQGSARPSMLSPDWGIAADPEPPTGFGAGAWRGTGRGTGTGTGTVVRGGTGTGTGTSRGATPAPSVSPSVPPCNGGGLLGIDEMPPAPPPQEPRQTPSPGGEPGSPRWIHADFEGLDPDAPVVQGEWYTLAFDLDVAQRGEALATAEAPLPTSDLFAPDDKAVVLTVQLDTDDFETSGHTSLMRIPRTGKGLTKARFDVSPLKSGACKLKATILKDGQFIQQMDLTIQVGVPGAPAQVTTRGRAMSGVAVLQPRDLSMQIYPGAAGGYECVVCGPVATRVRLPVNAGLIDSYINGARADLMKVVMHEDPTGRYVFQRDIDIPPEAQQKALQIMARAGALLMLRLFEGAGAGEDTRAVGRALRRLSTNPDIRLKIQVVAETLPMPWPLLYMGDVSGAEPLDWNNFLGMRHIIEQIPLQNPMAVMAPEIPSAPNLQVSLNFNAGIDAAMGVDFVKSQRGFWKDRPGVAVTDRATPADFISALNNRDTPDQILYLYCHAVSRGLTEAGGPGASSLALTDELISLNDLDLSAPRAVRLSGQPLVFINACESAEMSPTFYDGFAPYFMDKGARGVIGTECKTPALFARAWADRFFERFLHGEPLGEVVLGLRQEFLKQHGNPLGLLYAVHCDADTVIRPALN
;
A
#
# COMPACT_ATOMS: atom_id res chain seq x y z
N MET A 1 -2.16 -13.67 25.47
CA MET A 1 -1.68 -12.29 25.61
C MET A 1 -0.38 -12.18 24.85
N VAL A 2 -0.29 -11.26 23.89
CA VAL A 2 0.95 -10.96 23.16
C VAL A 2 1.37 -9.56 23.57
N ILE A 3 2.64 -9.40 23.96
CA ILE A 3 3.21 -8.10 24.30
C ILE A 3 4.21 -7.77 23.18
N GLY A 4 3.93 -6.73 22.42
CA GLY A 4 4.89 -6.17 21.47
C GLY A 4 5.78 -5.16 22.18
N MET A 5 7.08 -5.37 22.16
CA MET A 5 8.06 -4.39 22.64
C MET A 5 8.73 -3.75 21.43
N HIS A 6 8.35 -2.52 21.13
CA HIS A 6 8.98 -1.74 20.07
C HIS A 6 10.24 -1.08 20.64
N TRP A 7 11.41 -1.52 20.18
CA TRP A 7 12.70 -0.90 20.50
C TRP A 7 13.35 -0.39 19.22
N PRO A 8 13.30 0.93 18.94
CA PRO A 8 13.85 1.50 17.72
C PRO A 8 15.38 1.45 17.77
N SER A 9 15.97 0.53 17.02
CA SER A 9 17.42 0.46 16.85
C SER A 9 17.88 1.55 15.88
N LEU A 10 17.79 2.81 16.27
CA LEU A 10 18.21 3.95 15.46
C LEU A 10 19.69 4.29 15.70
N PRO A 11 20.42 4.70 14.64
CA PRO A 11 21.75 5.30 14.72
C PRO A 11 21.89 6.28 15.86
N TRP A 12 22.94 6.11 16.67
CA TRP A 12 23.24 6.98 17.82
C TRP A 12 22.05 7.25 18.77
N GLY A 13 21.03 6.40 18.78
CA GLY A 13 19.86 6.59 19.65
C GLY A 13 19.05 7.83 19.34
N MET A 14 18.97 8.22 18.06
CA MET A 14 18.13 9.31 17.55
C MET A 14 16.63 8.98 17.60
N GLU A 15 16.10 8.61 18.77
CA GLU A 15 14.71 8.17 18.97
C GLU A 15 13.71 9.34 18.97
N GLU A 16 14.18 10.56 19.27
CA GLU A 16 13.39 11.80 19.21
C GLU A 16 13.42 12.47 17.82
N VAL A 17 14.29 12.00 16.94
CA VAL A 17 14.38 12.49 15.55
C VAL A 17 13.38 11.68 14.71
N PRO A 18 12.57 12.33 13.84
CA PRO A 18 11.70 11.61 12.92
C PRO A 18 12.50 10.52 12.18
N ALA A 19 11.96 9.30 12.09
CA ALA A 19 12.68 8.14 11.57
C ALA A 19 13.31 8.37 10.16
N GLU A 20 12.72 9.29 9.37
CA GLU A 20 13.19 9.72 8.05
C GLU A 20 14.55 10.45 8.08
N ARG A 21 14.90 11.11 9.18
CA ARG A 21 16.19 11.80 9.40
C ARG A 21 17.13 11.00 10.30
N ALA A 22 16.68 9.89 10.87
CA ALA A 22 17.44 9.09 11.82
C ALA A 22 18.50 8.17 11.17
N ALA A 23 18.83 8.35 9.89
CA ALA A 23 19.93 7.63 9.25
C ALA A 23 21.29 8.14 9.75
N VAL A 24 22.33 7.28 9.76
CA VAL A 24 23.63 7.64 10.32
C VAL A 24 24.24 8.79 9.50
N LEU A 25 24.31 9.99 10.09
CA LEU A 25 24.88 11.19 9.48
C LEU A 25 24.04 11.79 8.34
N ALA A 26 22.70 11.79 8.50
CA ALA A 26 21.74 12.25 7.49
C ALA A 26 20.84 13.40 7.99
N ALA A 27 20.94 13.80 9.25
CA ALA A 27 20.10 14.84 9.84
C ALA A 27 20.68 16.26 9.69
N GLY A 28 21.91 16.38 9.17
CA GLY A 28 22.70 17.61 9.07
C GLY A 28 23.72 17.70 10.19
N HIS A 29 24.88 18.35 9.95
CA HIS A 29 26.03 18.30 10.87
C HIS A 29 25.67 18.63 12.32
N ASP A 30 24.90 19.68 12.59
CA ASP A 30 24.55 20.04 13.96
C ASP A 30 23.68 18.99 14.66
N ALA A 31 22.73 18.40 13.94
CA ALA A 31 21.85 17.35 14.48
C ALA A 31 22.63 16.04 14.70
N ASP A 32 23.49 15.67 13.75
CA ASP A 32 24.32 14.47 13.84
C ASP A 32 25.38 14.59 14.95
N ILE A 33 25.99 15.77 15.11
CA ILE A 33 26.90 16.08 16.23
C ILE A 33 26.15 15.94 17.56
N ASN A 34 24.96 16.54 17.68
CA ASN A 34 24.16 16.46 18.91
C ASN A 34 23.75 15.02 19.23
N ALA A 35 23.44 14.20 18.24
CA ALA A 35 23.10 12.79 18.44
C ALA A 35 24.30 11.98 18.97
N VAL A 36 25.49 12.18 18.39
CA VAL A 36 26.72 11.55 18.87
C VAL A 36 27.03 12.01 20.29
N VAL A 37 26.91 13.31 20.57
CA VAL A 37 27.13 13.91 21.90
C VAL A 37 26.14 13.38 22.94
N ALA A 38 24.87 13.21 22.59
CA ALA A 38 23.87 12.64 23.50
C ALA A 38 24.24 11.22 23.97
N GLN A 39 24.94 10.44 23.15
CA GLN A 39 25.38 9.09 23.50
C GLN A 39 26.76 9.05 24.15
N LEU A 40 27.66 9.95 23.77
CA LEU A 40 29.08 9.88 24.12
C LEU A 40 29.52 10.95 25.14
N GLY A 41 28.65 11.93 25.45
CA GLY A 41 28.94 13.07 26.31
C GLY A 41 29.41 14.31 25.53
N GLU A 42 29.33 15.48 26.19
CA GLU A 42 29.74 16.78 25.62
C GLU A 42 31.22 16.83 25.20
N GLU A 43 32.06 15.99 25.80
CA GLU A 43 33.47 15.83 25.44
C GLU A 43 33.65 15.39 23.97
N ALA A 44 32.67 14.70 23.38
CA ALA A 44 32.73 14.25 21.99
C ALA A 44 32.53 15.38 20.97
N ARG A 45 31.94 16.52 21.36
CA ARG A 45 31.46 17.57 20.45
C ARG A 45 32.56 18.14 19.56
N GLY A 46 33.69 18.50 20.16
CA GLY A 46 34.83 19.07 19.43
C GLY A 46 35.40 18.08 18.42
N THR A 47 35.53 16.83 18.83
CA THR A 47 36.07 15.73 18.03
C THR A 47 35.19 15.41 16.82
N ILE A 48 33.88 15.24 17.01
CA ILE A 48 32.97 14.94 15.90
C ILE A 48 32.84 16.12 14.93
N ALA A 49 32.85 17.36 15.43
CA ALA A 49 32.82 18.56 14.60
C ALA A 49 34.07 18.68 13.71
N HIS A 50 35.25 18.35 14.25
CA HIS A 50 36.49 18.37 13.48
C HIS A 50 36.50 17.29 12.38
N ILE A 51 35.99 16.10 12.66
CA ILE A 51 35.82 15.03 11.66
C ILE A 51 34.89 15.46 10.52
N PHE A 52 33.75 16.10 10.81
CA PHE A 52 32.84 16.60 9.79
C PHE A 52 33.47 17.70 8.94
N ALA A 53 34.12 18.69 9.57
CA ALA A 53 34.80 19.77 8.85
C ALA A 53 35.92 19.25 7.93
N TYR A 54 36.63 18.21 8.36
CA TYR A 54 37.61 17.53 7.53
C TYR A 54 36.96 16.79 6.36
N ALA A 55 35.87 16.05 6.61
CA ALA A 55 35.15 15.32 5.57
C ALA A 55 34.57 16.23 4.47
N ASP A 56 34.20 17.47 4.81
CA ASP A 56 33.72 18.48 3.86
C ASP A 56 34.81 19.02 2.91
N THR A 57 36.06 19.04 3.36
CA THR A 57 37.17 19.71 2.67
C THR A 57 38.17 18.73 2.05
N ALA A 58 38.11 17.45 2.42
CA ALA A 58 39.04 16.44 1.96
C ALA A 58 38.88 16.10 0.47
N SER A 59 40.02 15.96 -0.20
CA SER A 59 40.12 15.59 -1.63
C SER A 59 40.62 14.16 -1.86
N SER A 60 41.09 13.45 -0.82
CA SER A 60 41.51 12.05 -0.86
C SER A 60 41.01 11.27 0.37
N ALA A 61 41.00 9.94 0.28
CA ALA A 61 40.60 9.02 1.36
C ALA A 61 41.75 8.71 2.35
N GLU A 62 42.68 9.66 2.55
CA GLU A 62 43.81 9.53 3.47
C GLU A 62 43.60 10.41 4.68
N LEU A 63 43.44 9.82 5.86
CA LEU A 63 43.27 10.54 7.12
C LEU A 63 44.58 11.20 7.57
N THR A 64 44.47 12.40 8.14
CA THR A 64 45.60 13.03 8.81
C THR A 64 45.77 12.47 10.22
N PRO A 65 46.98 12.50 10.82
CA PRO A 65 47.18 12.01 12.19
C PRO A 65 46.25 12.66 13.22
N ALA A 66 45.91 13.93 13.05
CA ALA A 66 44.97 14.63 13.94
C ALA A 66 43.54 14.06 13.86
N ILE A 67 43.09 13.66 12.67
CA ILE A 67 41.77 13.06 12.46
C ILE A 67 41.75 11.60 12.92
N GLU A 68 42.87 10.87 12.79
CA GLU A 68 43.02 9.55 13.40
C GLU A 68 42.94 9.62 14.94
N ASP A 69 43.58 10.62 15.55
CA ASP A 69 43.49 10.89 16.99
C ASP A 69 42.03 11.22 17.41
N ASP A 70 41.31 11.98 16.59
CA ASP A 70 39.89 12.28 16.84
C ASP A 70 39.01 11.02 16.78
N PHE A 71 39.22 10.17 15.78
CA PHE A 71 38.53 8.88 15.73
C PHE A 71 38.88 7.99 16.93
N ALA A 72 40.14 7.97 17.35
CA ALA A 72 40.57 7.24 18.54
C ALA A 72 39.89 7.78 19.81
N ALA A 73 39.75 9.10 19.94
CA ALA A 73 39.04 9.76 21.04
C ALA A 73 37.54 9.40 21.04
N LEU A 74 36.85 9.47 19.90
CA LEU A 74 35.44 9.03 19.78
C LEU A 74 35.27 7.56 20.18
N PHE A 75 36.19 6.69 19.74
CA PHE A 75 36.14 5.28 20.12
C PHE A 75 36.37 5.06 21.61
N GLN A 76 37.25 5.83 22.25
CA GLN A 76 37.43 5.79 23.71
C GLN A 76 36.18 6.25 24.45
N LEU A 77 35.61 7.40 24.08
CA LEU A 77 34.38 7.95 24.65
C LEU A 77 33.19 7.01 24.47
N SER A 78 33.18 6.23 23.38
CA SER A 78 32.19 5.19 23.17
C SER A 78 32.19 4.13 24.28
N GLY A 79 33.32 3.84 24.93
CA GLY A 79 33.38 2.73 25.89
C GLY A 79 33.10 1.35 25.27
N LEU A 80 33.20 1.23 23.94
CA LEU A 80 33.12 -0.05 23.21
C LEU A 80 34.42 -0.86 23.32
N ARG A 81 35.49 -0.25 23.85
CA ARG A 81 36.78 -0.91 24.09
C ARG A 81 36.69 -1.85 25.29
N THR A 82 36.02 -2.96 25.11
CA THR A 82 36.09 -4.12 26.01
C THR A 82 36.54 -5.29 25.16
N GLY A 83 37.86 -5.49 24.99
CA GLY A 83 38.44 -6.52 24.12
C GLY A 83 37.91 -7.91 24.46
N SER A 84 36.82 -8.31 23.80
CA SER A 84 36.07 -9.51 24.13
C SER A 84 35.78 -10.25 22.84
N THR A 85 36.73 -11.10 22.49
CA THR A 85 36.60 -12.16 21.47
C THR A 85 35.46 -13.15 21.75
N THR A 86 34.76 -13.02 22.89
CA THR A 86 33.63 -13.86 23.32
C THR A 86 32.28 -13.53 22.67
N GLY A 87 32.25 -12.61 21.71
CA GLY A 87 31.02 -12.27 20.98
C GLY A 87 30.03 -11.39 21.77
N ARG A 88 30.51 -10.58 22.72
CA ARG A 88 29.69 -9.59 23.44
C ARG A 88 29.11 -8.58 22.44
N PRO A 89 27.78 -8.38 22.38
CA PRO A 89 27.19 -7.42 21.45
C PRO A 89 27.75 -6.01 21.62
N GLY A 90 28.36 -5.47 20.55
CA GLY A 90 28.98 -4.14 20.51
C GLY A 90 30.48 -4.12 20.85
N ALA A 91 31.04 -5.26 21.26
CA ALA A 91 32.46 -5.41 21.59
C ALA A 91 33.10 -6.65 20.93
N ASP A 92 32.43 -7.20 19.92
CA ASP A 92 32.82 -8.35 19.12
C ASP A 92 33.71 -7.97 17.92
N GLN A 93 34.81 -7.24 18.18
CA GLN A 93 35.78 -6.76 17.18
C GLN A 93 37.23 -6.78 17.72
N ASP A 94 38.23 -6.92 16.83
CA ASP A 94 39.66 -6.95 17.19
C ASP A 94 40.29 -5.55 17.44
N GLY A 95 39.58 -4.47 17.09
CA GLY A 95 40.08 -3.10 17.22
C GLY A 95 39.30 -2.11 16.36
N PHE A 96 39.70 -0.84 16.41
CA PHE A 96 39.16 0.24 15.59
C PHE A 96 40.31 0.91 14.83
N ASP A 97 40.37 0.68 13.52
CA ASP A 97 41.37 1.23 12.61
C ASP A 97 40.64 2.14 11.59
N PRO A 98 40.58 3.46 11.85
CA PRO A 98 39.84 4.40 11.01
C PRO A 98 40.38 4.43 9.58
N GLN A 99 41.70 4.42 9.39
CA GLN A 99 42.30 4.49 8.06
C GLN A 99 42.00 3.24 7.24
N ALA A 100 42.02 2.04 7.85
CA ALA A 100 41.62 0.82 7.16
C ALA A 100 40.15 0.85 6.74
N ILE A 101 39.25 1.32 7.61
CA ILE A 101 37.82 1.46 7.32
C ILE A 101 37.58 2.44 6.16
N VAL A 102 38.26 3.60 6.17
CA VAL A 102 38.18 4.59 5.10
C VAL A 102 38.72 4.03 3.78
N SER A 103 39.85 3.33 3.83
CA SER A 103 40.48 2.72 2.63
C SER A 103 39.60 1.64 2.01
N GLU A 104 38.95 0.81 2.84
CA GLU A 104 38.01 -0.22 2.39
C GLU A 104 36.74 0.40 1.79
N ALA A 105 36.19 1.44 2.43
CA ALA A 105 35.05 2.19 1.92
C ALA A 105 35.37 2.91 0.60
N ALA A 106 36.61 3.35 0.40
CA ALA A 106 37.07 3.98 -0.84
C ALA A 106 37.38 2.95 -1.96
N ALA A 107 37.82 1.75 -1.61
CA ALA A 107 38.23 0.70 -2.57
C ALA A 107 37.07 -0.18 -3.07
N GLY A 108 35.94 -0.25 -2.35
CA GLY A 108 34.81 -1.10 -2.71
C GLY A 108 33.83 -0.47 -3.70
N GLU A 109 33.43 -1.21 -4.75
CA GLU A 109 32.11 -1.05 -5.41
C GLU A 109 30.95 -1.62 -4.55
N GLY A 110 31.18 -1.91 -3.26
CA GLY A 110 30.27 -2.66 -2.39
C GLY A 110 29.81 -1.88 -1.16
N GLY A 111 28.52 -1.58 -1.11
CA GLY A 111 27.69 -2.00 0.03
C GLY A 111 27.45 -1.04 1.20
N ALA A 112 28.38 -0.19 1.62
CA ALA A 112 28.14 0.71 2.77
C ALA A 112 27.64 2.13 2.39
N ALA A 113 27.78 2.50 1.11
CA ALA A 113 27.39 3.81 0.60
C ALA A 113 26.22 3.78 -0.42
N ARG A 114 25.66 2.60 -0.73
CA ARG A 114 24.64 2.45 -1.78
C ARG A 114 23.18 2.54 -1.30
N ASP A 115 22.91 2.47 0.00
CA ASP A 115 21.56 2.72 0.57
C ASP A 115 21.49 4.01 1.42
N THR A 116 22.54 4.84 1.41
CA THR A 116 22.49 6.24 1.90
C THR A 116 22.59 7.27 0.77
N GLN A 117 22.42 6.87 -0.50
CA GLN A 117 22.18 7.84 -1.58
C GLN A 117 20.72 8.30 -1.57
N VAL A 118 20.36 9.00 -0.50
CA VAL A 118 19.28 9.98 -0.48
C VAL A 118 19.96 11.33 -0.34
N LEU A 119 20.12 12.02 -1.48
CA LEU A 119 20.53 13.43 -1.63
C LEU A 119 21.83 13.87 -0.91
N GLY A 120 22.91 13.96 -1.68
CA GLY A 120 24.06 14.77 -1.29
C GLY A 120 25.01 14.98 -2.46
N PHE A 121 25.28 16.24 -2.83
CA PHE A 121 26.46 16.63 -3.60
C PHE A 121 27.73 16.41 -2.74
N GLY A 122 28.03 15.15 -2.41
CA GLY A 122 29.21 14.73 -1.68
C GLY A 122 30.11 13.87 -2.58
N SER A 123 31.42 14.14 -2.55
CA SER A 123 32.40 13.29 -3.22
C SER A 123 32.42 11.90 -2.57
N LYS A 124 32.70 10.84 -3.33
CA LYS A 124 32.95 9.47 -2.81
C LYS A 124 33.95 9.45 -1.63
N VAL A 125 34.83 10.45 -1.57
CA VAL A 125 35.82 10.68 -0.51
C VAL A 125 35.16 11.08 0.82
N LYS A 126 34.20 12.01 0.81
CA LYS A 126 33.48 12.42 2.03
C LYS A 126 32.76 11.23 2.66
N ASP A 127 32.10 10.41 1.85
CA ASP A 127 31.42 9.22 2.34
C ASP A 127 32.36 8.16 2.91
N ALA A 128 33.54 7.99 2.31
CA ALA A 128 34.57 7.10 2.82
C ALA A 128 35.10 7.58 4.17
N ILE A 129 35.39 8.88 4.33
CA ILE A 129 35.90 9.48 5.57
C ILE A 129 34.91 9.32 6.73
N LEU A 130 33.61 9.38 6.46
CA LEU A 130 32.57 9.24 7.49
C LEU A 130 32.23 7.78 7.85
N ALA A 131 32.75 6.79 7.11
CA ALA A 131 32.51 5.38 7.36
C ALA A 131 32.88 4.90 8.79
N PRO A 132 33.98 5.34 9.42
CA PRO A 132 34.30 4.95 10.80
C PRO A 132 33.26 5.44 11.81
N VAL A 133 32.63 6.61 11.61
CA VAL A 133 31.54 7.08 12.49
C VAL A 133 30.31 6.17 12.34
N ARG A 134 29.98 5.74 11.11
CA ARG A 134 28.87 4.81 10.86
C ARG A 134 29.12 3.45 11.52
N GLN A 135 30.35 2.98 11.44
CA GLN A 135 30.83 1.75 12.08
C GLN A 135 30.68 1.80 13.61
N LEU A 136 31.06 2.92 14.25
CA LEU A 136 30.86 3.13 15.69
C LEU A 136 29.38 3.15 16.09
N SER A 137 28.53 3.76 15.26
CA SER A 137 27.08 3.80 15.50
C SER A 137 26.48 2.39 15.54
N PHE A 138 26.85 1.54 14.58
CA PHE A 138 26.42 0.14 14.53
C PHE A 138 26.80 -0.65 15.80
N TRP A 139 28.05 -0.52 16.26
CA TRP A 139 28.49 -1.16 17.51
C TRP A 139 27.74 -0.62 18.73
N LYS A 140 27.49 0.69 18.78
CA LYS A 140 26.70 1.32 19.84
C LYS A 140 25.27 0.81 19.90
N MET A 141 24.63 0.59 18.76
CA MET A 141 23.27 0.05 18.69
C MET A 141 23.21 -1.36 19.31
N LYS A 142 24.19 -2.23 19.00
CA LYS A 142 24.29 -3.58 19.60
C LYS A 142 24.49 -3.52 21.12
N ASP A 143 25.35 -2.63 21.61
CA ASP A 143 25.57 -2.46 23.05
C ASP A 143 24.32 -1.91 23.76
N ARG A 144 23.58 -0.98 23.14
CA ARG A 144 22.30 -0.47 23.68
C ARG A 144 21.23 -1.57 23.74
N ALA A 145 21.10 -2.39 22.69
CA ALA A 145 20.20 -3.53 22.68
C ALA A 145 20.49 -4.50 23.85
N ARG A 146 21.78 -4.78 24.08
CA ARG A 146 22.25 -5.60 25.21
C ARG A 146 21.90 -4.95 26.55
N ARG A 147 22.27 -3.68 26.76
CA ARG A 147 21.99 -2.97 28.02
C ARG A 147 20.50 -2.95 28.34
N PHE A 148 19.67 -2.60 27.36
CA PHE A 148 18.21 -2.59 27.54
C PHE A 148 17.65 -3.98 27.86
N GLY A 149 18.13 -5.00 27.14
CA GLY A 149 17.80 -6.41 27.38
C GLY A 149 18.14 -6.86 28.81
N GLU A 150 19.39 -6.67 29.22
CA GLU A 150 19.92 -7.13 30.51
C GLU A 150 19.36 -6.34 31.72
N THR A 151 18.82 -5.13 31.49
CA THR A 151 18.27 -4.26 32.54
C THR A 151 16.74 -4.19 32.51
N GLY A 152 16.16 -3.17 31.88
CA GLY A 152 14.72 -2.88 31.92
C GLY A 152 13.85 -4.03 31.42
N ALA A 153 14.24 -4.69 30.32
CA ALA A 153 13.51 -5.84 29.81
C ALA A 153 13.61 -7.06 30.75
N HIS A 154 14.78 -7.30 31.34
CA HIS A 154 14.95 -8.35 32.35
C HIS A 154 14.09 -8.11 33.61
N GLN A 155 14.00 -6.86 34.07
CA GLN A 155 13.13 -6.48 35.20
C GLN A 155 11.65 -6.71 34.87
N LEU A 156 11.23 -6.40 33.64
CA LEU A 156 9.88 -6.72 33.17
C LEU A 156 9.63 -8.23 33.24
N LEU A 157 10.59 -9.06 32.81
CA LEU A 157 10.48 -10.52 32.87
C LEU A 157 10.31 -11.02 34.31
N ILE A 158 11.13 -10.51 35.25
CA ILE A 158 11.03 -10.82 36.68
C ILE A 158 9.65 -10.43 37.22
N GLY A 159 9.18 -9.22 36.91
CA GLY A 159 7.88 -8.71 37.33
C GLY A 159 6.71 -9.57 36.81
N MET A 160 6.79 -10.01 35.56
CA MET A 160 5.79 -10.93 34.97
C MET A 160 5.78 -12.29 35.67
N GLN A 161 6.95 -12.85 35.99
CA GLN A 161 7.04 -14.13 36.71
C GLN A 161 6.53 -14.03 38.15
N ALA A 162 6.80 -12.92 38.83
CA ALA A 162 6.33 -12.67 40.20
C ALA A 162 4.80 -12.55 40.27
N ASN A 163 4.18 -11.81 39.35
CA ASN A 163 2.73 -11.58 39.34
C ASN A 163 1.95 -12.72 38.65
N GLY A 164 2.61 -13.55 37.87
CA GLY A 164 2.02 -14.64 37.10
C GLY A 164 2.68 -15.99 37.35
N PRO A 165 2.56 -16.61 38.55
CA PRO A 165 3.26 -17.86 38.87
C PRO A 165 2.82 -19.07 38.03
N LYS A 166 1.75 -18.97 37.24
CA LYS A 166 1.33 -20.01 36.27
C LYS A 166 1.50 -19.60 34.80
N VAL A 167 1.96 -18.37 34.55
CA VAL A 167 2.08 -17.83 33.18
C VAL A 167 3.33 -18.41 32.52
N ARG A 168 3.12 -18.98 31.34
CA ARG A 168 4.18 -19.47 30.46
C ARG A 168 4.66 -18.34 29.56
N ILE A 169 5.96 -18.11 29.52
CA ILE A 169 6.57 -16.98 28.83
C ILE A 169 7.42 -17.51 27.67
N HIS A 170 7.09 -17.06 26.46
CA HIS A 170 7.77 -17.39 25.23
C HIS A 170 8.29 -16.08 24.63
N LEU A 171 9.57 -16.02 24.27
CA LEU A 171 10.20 -14.81 23.74
C LEU A 171 10.59 -15.00 22.28
N MET A 172 10.39 -13.96 21.48
CA MET A 172 10.80 -13.90 20.09
C MET A 172 11.48 -12.55 19.84
N GLY A 173 12.64 -12.57 19.19
CA GLY A 173 13.36 -11.39 18.75
C GLY A 173 13.67 -11.48 17.26
N HIS A 174 13.73 -10.32 16.59
CA HIS A 174 14.20 -10.18 15.22
C HIS A 174 15.41 -9.24 15.18
N SER A 175 16.41 -9.52 14.34
CA SER A 175 17.59 -8.64 14.18
C SER A 175 18.27 -8.33 15.52
N PHE A 176 18.50 -7.06 15.88
CA PHE A 176 18.98 -6.67 17.21
C PHE A 176 18.01 -6.97 18.36
N GLY A 177 16.72 -7.12 18.08
CA GLY A 177 15.75 -7.67 19.02
C GLY A 177 16.16 -9.05 19.54
N CYS A 178 16.92 -9.84 18.77
CA CYS A 178 17.52 -11.09 19.26
C CYS A 178 18.49 -10.84 20.43
N ILE A 179 19.27 -9.75 20.40
CA ILE A 179 20.14 -9.34 21.51
C ILE A 179 19.27 -8.96 22.71
N VAL A 180 18.20 -8.20 22.50
CA VAL A 180 17.30 -7.76 23.57
C VAL A 180 16.67 -8.95 24.29
N VAL A 181 16.08 -9.91 23.55
CA VAL A 181 15.47 -11.08 24.19
C VAL A 181 16.50 -12.03 24.80
N SER A 182 17.71 -12.13 24.24
CA SER A 182 18.81 -12.89 24.85
C SER A 182 19.27 -12.23 26.17
N GLY A 183 19.43 -10.91 26.18
CA GLY A 183 19.75 -10.14 27.38
C GLY A 183 18.63 -10.20 28.43
N MET A 184 17.38 -10.15 28.00
CA MET A 184 16.19 -10.28 28.85
C MET A 184 16.15 -11.64 29.55
N VAL A 185 16.64 -12.72 28.93
CA VAL A 185 16.78 -14.01 29.61
C VAL A 185 18.01 -14.01 30.52
N ALA A 186 19.15 -13.53 30.01
CA ALA A 186 20.44 -13.68 30.65
C ALA A 186 20.67 -12.79 31.89
N GLY A 187 20.02 -11.61 31.94
CA GLY A 187 20.22 -10.57 32.96
C GLY A 187 21.64 -9.98 32.99
N GLU A 188 21.87 -8.92 33.75
CA GLU A 188 23.25 -8.45 34.00
C GLU A 188 24.03 -9.47 34.85
N ALA A 189 25.35 -9.56 34.63
CA ALA A 189 26.20 -10.42 35.45
C ALA A 189 26.16 -9.97 36.92
N GLY A 190 25.72 -10.86 37.83
CA GLY A 190 25.52 -10.53 39.24
C GLY A 190 24.23 -9.77 39.56
N GLY A 191 23.36 -9.56 38.57
CA GLY A 191 22.02 -8.99 38.74
C GLY A 191 21.02 -9.99 39.33
N PRO A 192 19.78 -9.55 39.60
CA PRO A 192 18.72 -10.41 40.13
C PRO A 192 18.40 -11.52 39.14
N ALA A 193 18.33 -12.76 39.61
CA ALA A 193 18.07 -13.91 38.76
C ALA A 193 16.56 -14.04 38.44
N LEU A 194 16.23 -14.69 37.30
CA LEU A 194 14.84 -15.07 37.01
C LEU A 194 14.29 -15.96 38.13
N ARG A 195 12.97 -15.95 38.37
CA ARG A 195 12.36 -16.86 39.35
C ARG A 195 12.23 -18.29 38.82
N ARG A 196 12.16 -18.44 37.49
CA ARG A 196 12.15 -19.71 36.78
C ARG A 196 12.64 -19.56 35.33
N PRO A 197 13.01 -20.65 34.65
CA PRO A 197 13.26 -20.64 33.21
C PRO A 197 12.05 -20.16 32.41
N ILE A 198 12.29 -19.52 31.26
CA ILE A 198 11.24 -19.26 30.26
C ILE A 198 10.96 -20.51 29.43
N GLU A 199 9.87 -20.52 28.66
CA GLU A 199 9.41 -21.74 27.99
C GLU A 199 10.00 -21.92 26.58
N SER A 200 10.26 -20.85 25.83
CA SER A 200 10.97 -20.93 24.54
C SER A 200 11.58 -19.59 24.15
N LEU A 201 12.65 -19.65 23.34
CA LEU A 201 13.35 -18.47 22.81
C LEU A 201 13.51 -18.61 21.30
N PHE A 202 13.03 -17.64 20.52
CA PHE A 202 13.15 -17.65 19.05
C PHE A 202 13.92 -16.43 18.53
N LEU A 203 15.05 -16.68 17.87
CA LEU A 203 15.96 -15.66 17.33
C LEU A 203 15.86 -15.62 15.79
N VAL A 204 15.00 -14.77 15.25
CA VAL A 204 14.76 -14.67 13.80
C VAL A 204 15.74 -13.68 13.17
N GLN A 205 16.50 -14.14 12.17
CA GLN A 205 17.53 -13.36 11.48
C GLN A 205 18.43 -12.58 12.45
N GLY A 206 19.05 -13.31 13.39
CA GLY A 206 19.76 -12.71 14.51
C GLY A 206 21.00 -11.91 14.12
N ALA A 207 21.00 -10.61 14.43
CA ALA A 207 22.12 -9.69 14.21
C ALA A 207 23.09 -9.66 15.42
N LEU A 208 23.56 -10.84 15.82
CA LEU A 208 24.55 -11.08 16.88
C LEU A 208 25.44 -12.25 16.51
N SER A 209 26.58 -12.38 17.19
CA SER A 209 27.66 -13.28 16.79
C SER A 209 27.18 -14.72 16.76
N LEU A 210 27.53 -15.48 15.72
CA LEU A 210 27.28 -16.92 15.65
C LEU A 210 27.86 -17.66 16.87
N TRP A 211 28.91 -17.10 17.48
CA TRP A 211 29.60 -17.65 18.64
C TRP A 211 28.99 -17.23 19.99
N SER A 212 27.90 -16.45 19.98
CA SER A 212 27.33 -15.88 21.23
C SER A 212 26.90 -16.93 22.25
N TYR A 213 26.57 -18.14 21.79
CA TYR A 213 26.11 -19.26 22.63
C TYR A 213 27.13 -20.40 22.73
N ALA A 214 28.33 -20.21 22.16
CA ALA A 214 29.34 -21.25 22.06
C ALA A 214 29.87 -21.66 23.45
N ASP A 215 30.10 -22.96 23.62
CA ASP A 215 30.74 -23.51 24.82
C ASP A 215 32.21 -23.06 24.92
N ASP A 216 32.88 -22.94 23.77
CA ASP A 216 34.21 -22.34 23.64
C ASP A 216 34.32 -21.67 22.28
N VAL A 217 34.88 -20.46 22.22
CA VAL A 217 35.02 -19.71 20.97
C VAL A 217 36.32 -20.13 20.27
N PRO A 218 36.29 -20.66 19.03
CA PRO A 218 37.48 -21.23 18.37
C PRO A 218 38.66 -20.25 18.23
N TYR A 219 38.37 -18.94 18.16
CA TYR A 219 39.36 -17.87 18.00
C TYR A 219 39.81 -17.24 19.31
N ALA A 220 39.29 -17.72 20.44
CA ALA A 220 39.72 -17.34 21.78
C ALA A 220 39.56 -18.53 22.74
N PRO A 221 40.41 -19.57 22.60
CA PRO A 221 40.29 -20.80 23.37
C PRO A 221 40.25 -20.54 24.89
N GLY A 222 39.32 -21.20 25.57
CA GLY A 222 39.06 -21.04 27.00
C GLY A 222 38.08 -19.91 27.32
N SER A 223 37.49 -19.25 26.33
CA SER A 223 36.53 -18.17 26.51
C SER A 223 35.16 -18.56 25.94
N PRO A 224 34.12 -18.72 26.79
CA PRO A 224 32.78 -19.08 26.31
C PRO A 224 32.08 -17.89 25.65
N GLY A 225 31.09 -18.18 24.81
CA GLY A 225 30.24 -17.15 24.20
C GLY A 225 29.49 -16.31 25.24
N TYR A 226 29.24 -15.03 24.93
CA TYR A 226 28.65 -14.07 25.88
C TYR A 226 27.31 -14.52 26.50
N PHE A 227 26.43 -15.13 25.70
CA PHE A 227 25.13 -15.65 26.11
C PHE A 227 25.13 -17.16 26.43
N ARG A 228 26.30 -17.82 26.46
CA ARG A 228 26.44 -19.25 26.82
C ARG A 228 25.77 -19.60 28.15
N ARG A 229 25.73 -18.66 29.10
CA ARG A 229 25.05 -18.82 30.41
C ARG A 229 23.56 -19.16 30.29
N ILE A 230 22.88 -18.75 29.22
CA ILE A 230 21.47 -19.09 28.98
C ILE A 230 21.30 -20.61 28.86
N VAL A 231 22.19 -21.25 28.09
CA VAL A 231 22.18 -22.70 27.84
C VAL A 231 22.75 -23.43 29.04
N ALA A 232 23.91 -23.02 29.53
CA ALA A 232 24.61 -23.69 30.63
C ALA A 232 23.80 -23.74 31.94
N ASN A 233 23.01 -22.69 32.21
CA ASN A 233 22.19 -22.62 33.43
C ASN A 233 20.72 -23.04 33.20
N GLY A 234 20.39 -23.57 32.02
CA GLY A 234 19.02 -24.03 31.70
C GLY A 234 17.96 -22.92 31.83
N MET A 235 18.28 -21.68 31.43
CA MET A 235 17.40 -20.52 31.58
C MET A 235 16.20 -20.53 30.60
N VAL A 236 16.24 -21.44 29.62
CA VAL A 236 15.14 -21.77 28.70
C VAL A 236 14.79 -23.24 28.90
N ARG A 237 13.53 -23.54 29.23
CA ARG A 237 13.04 -24.91 29.45
C ARG A 237 12.86 -25.67 28.14
N GLY A 238 12.16 -25.06 27.19
CA GLY A 238 11.90 -25.63 25.86
C GLY A 238 12.99 -25.28 24.86
N PRO A 239 12.67 -25.27 23.55
CA PRO A 239 13.67 -25.10 22.51
C PRO A 239 14.17 -23.64 22.38
N ILE A 240 15.43 -23.50 21.98
CA ILE A 240 15.99 -22.27 21.44
C ILE A 240 16.01 -22.40 19.92
N LEU A 241 15.18 -21.61 19.24
CA LEU A 241 15.10 -21.62 17.79
C LEU A 241 15.90 -20.45 17.22
N THR A 242 16.50 -20.64 16.04
CA THR A 242 16.99 -19.54 15.22
C THR A 242 16.79 -19.81 13.73
N THR A 243 16.69 -18.76 12.92
CA THR A 243 16.58 -18.89 11.46
C THR A 243 17.87 -18.44 10.80
N ARG A 244 18.28 -19.13 9.73
CA ARG A 244 19.30 -18.64 8.80
C ARG A 244 18.75 -18.52 7.37
N SER A 245 19.18 -17.52 6.63
CA SER A 245 18.88 -17.39 5.20
C SER A 245 20.08 -16.84 4.43
N ARG A 246 20.42 -17.47 3.30
CA ARG A 246 21.42 -16.95 2.35
C ARG A 246 20.99 -15.64 1.67
N HIS A 247 19.70 -15.33 1.72
CA HIS A 247 19.14 -14.12 1.13
C HIS A 247 19.13 -12.94 2.11
N ASP A 248 19.40 -13.17 3.40
CA ASP A 248 19.64 -12.10 4.37
C ASP A 248 21.03 -11.50 4.13
N THR A 249 21.12 -10.57 3.19
CA THR A 249 22.37 -9.87 2.89
C THR A 249 22.75 -8.88 3.98
N ALA A 250 21.81 -8.43 4.82
CA ALA A 250 22.14 -7.55 5.93
C ALA A 250 23.08 -8.22 6.92
N VAL A 251 22.70 -9.41 7.39
CA VAL A 251 23.48 -10.20 8.34
C VAL A 251 24.63 -10.94 7.63
N ALA A 252 24.46 -11.38 6.39
CA ALA A 252 25.51 -12.09 5.67
C ALA A 252 26.66 -11.18 5.18
N ARG A 253 26.39 -9.92 4.82
CA ARG A 253 27.41 -8.99 4.28
C ARG A 253 27.80 -7.89 5.25
N PHE A 254 26.86 -7.28 5.95
CA PHE A 254 27.19 -6.14 6.83
C PHE A 254 27.58 -6.55 8.23
N TYR A 255 27.19 -7.73 8.71
CA TYR A 255 27.68 -8.21 10.01
C TYR A 255 29.20 -8.45 10.00
N PRO A 256 29.80 -9.13 8.99
CA PRO A 256 31.25 -9.33 8.94
C PRO A 256 32.02 -8.02 8.71
N LEU A 257 31.56 -7.18 7.75
CA LEU A 257 32.15 -5.85 7.50
C LEU A 257 32.05 -4.96 8.74
N GLY A 258 30.86 -4.95 9.35
CA GLY A 258 30.54 -4.25 10.58
C GLY A 258 31.17 -4.84 11.83
N ALA A 259 31.95 -5.92 11.77
CA ALA A 259 32.74 -6.46 12.89
C ALA A 259 34.25 -6.33 12.65
N GLY A 260 34.66 -5.71 11.53
CA GLY A 260 36.07 -5.47 11.18
C GLY A 260 36.77 -6.66 10.50
N ALA A 261 36.04 -7.55 9.82
CA ALA A 261 36.62 -8.69 9.13
C ALA A 261 37.31 -8.28 7.81
N LYS A 262 38.66 -8.24 7.79
CA LYS A 262 39.43 -8.09 6.55
C LYS A 262 39.15 -9.25 5.59
N GLY A 263 38.50 -8.98 4.46
CA GLY A 263 38.61 -9.77 3.22
C GLY A 263 38.32 -11.28 3.30
N GLN A 264 37.54 -11.77 4.26
CA GLN A 264 37.12 -13.18 4.29
C GLN A 264 35.99 -13.41 3.28
N PHE A 265 36.35 -13.52 2.01
CA PHE A 265 35.51 -14.20 1.02
C PHE A 265 35.48 -15.70 1.35
N LEU A 266 34.28 -16.24 1.57
CA LEU A 266 34.00 -17.65 1.82
C LEU A 266 34.42 -18.52 0.62
N LEU A 267 35.67 -18.98 0.63
CA LEU A 267 36.21 -19.97 -0.31
C LEU A 267 36.83 -21.19 0.41
N GLY A 268 36.38 -21.49 1.64
CA GLY A 268 36.79 -22.67 2.41
C GLY A 268 35.69 -23.21 3.34
N GLU A 269 35.86 -24.43 3.86
CA GLU A 269 34.90 -25.12 4.76
C GLU A 269 34.90 -24.62 6.22
N ASP A 270 35.71 -23.61 6.55
CA ASP A 270 35.82 -23.07 7.91
C ASP A 270 34.80 -21.94 8.17
N LEU A 271 34.09 -21.99 9.30
CA LEU A 271 33.19 -20.93 9.76
C LEU A 271 33.96 -19.61 10.01
N PRO A 272 33.37 -18.42 9.80
CA PRO A 272 34.09 -17.17 9.96
C PRO A 272 34.30 -16.79 11.43
N LYS A 273 35.38 -16.06 11.72
CA LYS A 273 35.60 -15.43 13.03
C LYS A 273 34.49 -14.43 13.37
N TYR A 274 34.02 -13.71 12.36
CA TYR A 274 32.95 -12.72 12.46
C TYR A 274 31.80 -13.07 11.52
N GLY A 275 30.69 -13.55 12.08
CA GLY A 275 29.47 -13.82 11.34
C GLY A 275 28.25 -13.69 12.24
N GLY A 276 27.10 -13.40 11.64
CA GLY A 276 25.85 -13.28 12.38
C GLY A 276 25.04 -14.57 12.38
N ILE A 277 24.26 -14.78 13.44
CA ILE A 277 23.35 -15.92 13.58
C ILE A 277 22.37 -16.01 12.39
N GLY A 278 21.88 -14.88 11.86
CA GLY A 278 20.99 -14.87 10.68
C GLY A 278 21.61 -15.46 9.40
N ALA A 279 22.94 -15.53 9.30
CA ALA A 279 23.63 -16.12 8.16
C ALA A 279 24.08 -17.57 8.42
N PHE A 280 24.57 -17.86 9.64
CA PHE A 280 25.23 -19.13 9.94
C PHE A 280 24.48 -20.01 10.96
N GLY A 281 23.43 -19.48 11.58
CA GLY A 281 22.84 -20.06 12.79
C GLY A 281 23.73 -19.85 14.01
N ILE A 282 23.30 -20.39 15.15
CA ILE A 282 24.15 -20.51 16.33
C ILE A 282 25.21 -21.57 16.06
N GLN A 283 26.45 -21.34 16.51
CA GLN A 283 27.57 -22.26 16.33
C GLN A 283 28.35 -22.48 17.64
N GLY A 284 29.05 -23.61 17.72
CA GLY A 284 29.95 -23.94 18.84
C GLY A 284 29.28 -24.34 20.16
N SER A 285 27.98 -24.65 20.16
CA SER A 285 27.23 -25.09 21.35
C SER A 285 26.86 -26.57 21.25
N THR A 286 26.86 -27.28 22.38
CA THR A 286 26.40 -28.68 22.47
C THR A 286 24.87 -28.78 22.29
N GLY A 287 24.40 -29.83 21.58
CA GLY A 287 22.96 -30.07 21.39
C GLY A 287 22.29 -29.21 20.30
N MET A 288 23.06 -28.73 19.33
CA MET A 288 22.54 -28.04 18.15
C MET A 288 22.03 -29.02 17.09
N VAL A 289 20.92 -28.65 16.44
CA VAL A 289 20.31 -29.40 15.33
C VAL A 289 20.04 -28.43 14.17
N ASP A 290 20.65 -28.71 13.02
CA ASP A 290 20.32 -28.03 11.77
C ASP A 290 19.16 -28.74 11.06
N MET A 291 18.13 -27.98 10.67
CA MET A 291 16.99 -28.54 9.94
C MET A 291 16.34 -27.52 9.00
N PRO A 292 15.67 -27.94 7.92
CA PRO A 292 14.92 -27.03 7.08
C PRO A 292 13.71 -26.45 7.82
N MET A 293 13.37 -25.20 7.51
CA MET A 293 12.09 -24.64 7.92
C MET A 293 10.96 -25.37 7.18
N ALA A 294 10.11 -26.05 7.95
CA ALA A 294 8.97 -26.80 7.47
C ALA A 294 7.82 -25.89 7.03
N ALA A 295 7.03 -26.37 6.08
CA ALA A 295 5.76 -25.76 5.70
C ALA A 295 4.76 -25.78 6.88
N SER A 296 3.75 -24.91 6.82
CA SER A 296 2.80 -24.69 7.93
C SER A 296 1.92 -25.89 8.30
N ASP A 297 1.90 -26.92 7.47
CA ASP A 297 1.14 -28.16 7.63
C ASP A 297 1.97 -29.34 8.16
N LEU A 298 3.29 -29.20 8.25
CA LEU A 298 4.20 -30.24 8.70
C LEU A 298 4.58 -30.06 10.17
N PRO A 299 4.51 -31.11 11.02
CA PRO A 299 4.88 -30.98 12.42
C PRO A 299 6.40 -30.81 12.58
N TYR A 300 6.80 -30.01 13.58
CA TYR A 300 8.16 -30.04 14.11
C TYR A 300 8.25 -31.05 15.25
N ASP A 301 9.44 -31.57 15.51
CA ASP A 301 9.77 -32.31 16.74
C ASP A 301 10.90 -31.59 17.45
N PHE A 302 10.56 -30.56 18.23
CA PHE A 302 11.52 -29.80 19.00
C PHE A 302 11.76 -30.48 20.35
N SER A 303 12.93 -31.10 20.51
CA SER A 303 13.41 -31.62 21.79
C SER A 303 13.69 -30.50 22.80
N GLU A 304 13.39 -30.76 24.09
CA GLU A 304 13.63 -29.81 25.18
C GLU A 304 15.14 -29.48 25.32
N GLY A 305 15.45 -28.23 25.64
CA GLY A 305 16.82 -27.77 25.91
C GLY A 305 17.80 -27.81 24.72
N SER A 306 17.32 -28.06 23.50
CA SER A 306 18.15 -28.11 22.29
C SER A 306 18.09 -26.80 21.50
N ILE A 307 19.15 -26.52 20.73
CA ILE A 307 19.22 -25.37 19.83
C ILE A 307 18.89 -25.84 18.42
N PHE A 308 17.94 -25.18 17.75
CA PHE A 308 17.53 -25.51 16.38
C PHE A 308 17.88 -24.37 15.42
N ASN A 309 18.76 -24.67 14.47
CA ASN A 309 19.09 -23.80 13.35
C ASN A 309 18.16 -24.14 12.17
N LEU A 310 17.14 -23.31 11.96
CA LEU A 310 16.17 -23.46 10.88
C LEU A 310 16.71 -22.83 9.60
N GLU A 311 16.96 -23.66 8.58
CA GLU A 311 17.32 -23.22 7.24
C GLU A 311 16.06 -22.65 6.54
N ALA A 312 16.00 -21.33 6.45
CA ALA A 312 14.84 -20.57 6.01
C ALA A 312 15.05 -19.91 4.64
N SER A 313 16.10 -20.25 3.88
CA SER A 313 16.39 -19.62 2.57
C SER A 313 15.29 -19.78 1.51
N ASN A 314 14.35 -20.72 1.68
CA ASN A 314 13.20 -20.87 0.78
C ASN A 314 11.95 -20.10 1.24
N VAL A 315 11.99 -19.54 2.44
CA VAL A 315 10.87 -18.83 3.09
C VAL A 315 11.21 -17.35 3.24
N ILE A 316 12.34 -17.07 3.90
CA ILE A 316 12.90 -15.73 4.09
C ILE A 316 13.82 -15.47 2.90
N CYS A 317 13.22 -15.06 1.78
CA CYS A 317 13.91 -14.97 0.49
C CYS A 317 13.52 -13.75 -0.36
N ASN A 318 12.53 -12.98 0.07
CA ASN A 318 12.02 -11.81 -0.63
C ASN A 318 12.65 -10.53 -0.07
N GLY A 319 12.89 -9.54 -0.91
CA GLY A 319 13.55 -8.29 -0.53
C GLY A 319 14.69 -7.93 -1.49
N GLY A 320 15.12 -6.68 -1.44
CA GLY A 320 16.14 -6.11 -2.32
C GLY A 320 17.03 -5.10 -1.58
N GLY A 321 17.93 -4.44 -2.32
CA GLY A 321 18.84 -3.45 -1.73
C GLY A 321 19.90 -4.06 -0.82
N ALA A 322 20.45 -3.26 0.09
CA ALA A 322 21.49 -3.69 1.02
C ALA A 322 20.98 -4.80 1.95
N ALA A 323 19.75 -4.67 2.46
CA ALA A 323 19.21 -5.56 3.48
C ALA A 323 18.82 -6.97 2.98
N GLY A 324 18.51 -7.12 1.69
CA GLY A 324 18.05 -8.39 1.13
C GLY A 324 16.78 -8.87 1.84
N ALA A 325 16.74 -10.14 2.22
CA ALA A 325 15.60 -10.76 2.91
C ALA A 325 15.57 -10.55 4.44
N HIS A 326 16.38 -9.65 5.00
CA HIS A 326 16.50 -9.46 6.45
C HIS A 326 15.17 -9.17 7.17
N ASN A 327 14.30 -8.38 6.52
CA ASN A 327 12.99 -7.99 7.07
C ASN A 327 11.84 -8.90 6.60
N ASP A 328 12.13 -9.88 5.73
CA ASP A 328 11.15 -10.80 5.14
C ASP A 328 10.80 -11.95 6.10
N ILE A 329 10.36 -11.61 7.31
CA ILE A 329 10.12 -12.57 8.40
C ILE A 329 8.64 -12.87 8.62
N VAL A 330 7.74 -12.16 7.92
CA VAL A 330 6.29 -12.29 8.06
C VAL A 330 5.77 -13.40 7.17
N HIS A 331 6.04 -14.64 7.57
CA HIS A 331 5.64 -15.84 6.83
C HIS A 331 4.86 -16.82 7.71
N PRO A 332 3.86 -17.54 7.16
CA PRO A 332 3.17 -18.61 7.87
C PRO A 332 4.10 -19.67 8.45
N ALA A 333 5.19 -20.02 7.74
CA ALA A 333 6.17 -20.99 8.22
C ALA A 333 6.98 -20.50 9.44
N VAL A 334 7.29 -19.20 9.51
CA VAL A 334 7.95 -18.58 10.68
C VAL A 334 7.01 -18.57 11.88
N ALA A 335 5.75 -18.18 11.67
CA ALA A 335 4.72 -18.22 12.71
C ALA A 335 4.45 -19.66 13.20
N HIS A 336 4.43 -20.62 12.28
CA HIS A 336 4.27 -22.04 12.59
C HIS A 336 5.42 -22.56 13.47
N ALA A 337 6.67 -22.26 13.14
CA ALA A 337 7.82 -22.62 13.96
C ALA A 337 7.72 -22.04 15.39
N PHE A 338 7.31 -20.77 15.52
CA PHE A 338 7.10 -20.14 16.83
C PHE A 338 6.02 -20.86 17.64
N TRP A 339 4.85 -21.13 17.04
CA TRP A 339 3.76 -21.81 17.72
C TRP A 339 4.07 -23.26 18.05
N ALA A 340 4.78 -23.98 17.18
CA ALA A 340 5.22 -25.34 17.43
C ALA A 340 6.14 -25.39 18.67
N ALA A 341 7.11 -24.48 18.81
CA ALA A 341 7.93 -24.36 20.00
C ALA A 341 7.11 -24.02 21.26
N ALA A 342 6.16 -23.09 21.15
CA ALA A 342 5.33 -22.70 22.27
C ALA A 342 4.40 -23.84 22.74
N ILE A 343 3.88 -24.64 21.82
CA ILE A 343 2.98 -25.76 22.09
C ILE A 343 3.76 -26.97 22.62
N GLN A 344 4.90 -27.35 22.04
CA GLN A 344 5.68 -28.50 22.53
C GLN A 344 6.32 -28.26 23.89
N GLY A 345 6.73 -27.01 24.20
CA GLY A 345 7.09 -26.62 25.57
C GLY A 345 5.96 -26.77 26.60
N SER A 346 4.74 -27.14 26.19
CA SER A 346 3.60 -27.42 27.07
C SER A 346 3.45 -28.88 27.51
N ALA A 347 4.15 -29.83 26.87
CA ALA A 347 3.67 -31.21 26.76
C ALA A 347 4.12 -32.21 27.84
N ARG A 348 4.99 -31.86 28.82
CA ARG A 348 5.40 -32.80 29.89
C ARG A 348 5.57 -32.16 31.27
N PRO A 349 5.04 -32.75 32.37
CA PRO A 349 5.33 -32.31 33.73
C PRO A 349 6.70 -32.83 34.24
N SER A 350 7.51 -31.90 34.75
CA SER A 350 8.57 -32.01 35.78
C SER A 350 9.14 -33.40 36.14
N MET A 351 10.39 -33.66 35.76
CA MET A 351 11.30 -34.60 36.45
C MET A 351 12.74 -34.06 36.61
N LEU A 352 12.94 -32.75 36.77
CA LEU A 352 14.24 -32.19 37.16
C LEU A 352 14.13 -31.38 38.46
N SER A 353 15.07 -31.67 39.36
CA SER A 353 15.11 -31.36 40.80
C SER A 353 15.26 -29.87 41.17
N PRO A 354 14.96 -29.49 42.44
CA PRO A 354 14.62 -28.14 42.88
C PRO A 354 15.80 -27.32 43.42
N ASP A 355 16.83 -27.07 42.62
CA ASP A 355 17.97 -26.22 43.05
C ASP A 355 18.03 -24.88 42.30
N TRP A 356 16.88 -24.21 42.17
CA TRP A 356 16.85 -22.76 41.97
C TRP A 356 16.59 -22.12 43.34
N GLY A 357 17.67 -21.80 44.06
CA GLY A 357 17.61 -21.30 45.43
C GLY A 357 16.65 -20.12 45.58
N ILE A 358 15.57 -20.32 46.34
CA ILE A 358 14.66 -19.24 46.77
C ILE A 358 15.41 -18.43 47.81
N ALA A 359 16.06 -17.33 47.40
CA ALA A 359 16.43 -16.28 48.33
C ALA A 359 15.15 -15.56 48.77
N ALA A 360 14.97 -15.39 50.09
CA ALA A 360 13.82 -14.75 50.70
C ALA A 360 13.59 -13.33 50.14
N ASP A 361 12.32 -12.99 49.88
CA ASP A 361 11.91 -11.70 49.32
C ASP A 361 12.37 -10.53 50.22
N PRO A 362 13.07 -9.50 49.69
CA PRO A 362 13.17 -8.22 50.38
C PRO A 362 11.85 -7.44 50.21
N GLU A 363 11.39 -6.80 51.29
CA GLU A 363 10.14 -6.02 51.33
C GLU A 363 10.04 -5.00 50.19
N PRO A 364 8.84 -4.79 49.62
CA PRO A 364 8.65 -3.86 48.52
C PRO A 364 8.80 -2.41 48.98
N PRO A 365 9.50 -1.54 48.21
CA PRO A 365 9.52 -0.11 48.50
C PRO A 365 8.14 0.48 48.28
N THR A 366 7.66 1.18 49.31
CA THR A 366 6.45 1.98 49.30
C THR A 366 6.59 3.17 48.37
N GLY A 367 5.64 3.32 47.45
CA GLY A 367 5.25 4.62 46.89
C GLY A 367 5.31 4.70 45.38
N PHE A 368 4.15 4.61 44.73
CA PHE A 368 3.70 5.55 43.70
C PHE A 368 2.17 5.53 43.68
N GLY A 369 1.58 6.73 43.68
CA GLY A 369 0.21 7.01 44.12
C GLY A 369 -0.90 6.50 43.19
N ALA A 370 -1.96 5.98 43.81
CA ALA A 370 -3.22 5.65 43.17
C ALA A 370 -4.10 6.92 43.03
N GLY A 371 -4.40 7.29 41.79
CA GLY A 371 -5.47 8.24 41.44
C GLY A 371 -6.72 7.49 40.97
N ALA A 372 -7.63 7.28 41.92
CA ALA A 372 -9.06 6.97 41.83
C ALA A 372 -9.72 6.55 40.50
N TRP A 373 -10.36 5.37 40.52
CA TRP A 373 -11.77 5.23 40.10
C TRP A 373 -12.49 4.23 41.00
N ARG A 374 -13.39 4.74 41.85
CA ARG A 374 -14.31 3.98 42.71
C ARG A 374 -15.50 3.52 41.86
N GLY A 375 -15.85 2.25 41.99
CA GLY A 375 -17.00 1.66 41.29
C GLY A 375 -18.34 1.87 41.97
N THR A 376 -19.35 1.19 41.42
CA THR A 376 -20.46 0.62 42.18
C THR A 376 -20.84 -0.71 41.53
N GLY A 377 -21.09 -1.73 42.35
CA GLY A 377 -21.60 -3.02 41.93
C GLY A 377 -22.85 -3.40 42.72
N ARG A 378 -23.61 -4.36 42.18
CA ARG A 378 -24.54 -5.34 42.79
C ARG A 378 -25.40 -5.90 41.66
N GLY A 379 -25.73 -7.18 41.54
CA GLY A 379 -25.46 -8.37 42.35
C GLY A 379 -26.43 -9.49 41.93
N THR A 380 -25.90 -10.72 41.89
CA THR A 380 -26.54 -12.03 42.19
C THR A 380 -27.70 -12.57 41.36
N GLY A 381 -27.50 -13.80 40.85
CA GLY A 381 -28.55 -14.73 40.43
C GLY A 381 -27.98 -16.09 40.03
N THR A 382 -27.94 -17.02 40.98
CA THR A 382 -27.44 -18.40 40.90
C THR A 382 -28.32 -19.34 40.07
N GLY A 383 -27.72 -20.36 39.43
CA GLY A 383 -28.46 -21.48 38.83
C GLY A 383 -27.58 -22.62 38.33
N THR A 384 -27.50 -23.68 39.13
CA THR A 384 -26.76 -24.94 38.98
C THR A 384 -27.23 -25.83 37.82
N GLY A 385 -26.34 -26.65 37.25
CA GLY A 385 -26.72 -27.76 36.37
C GLY A 385 -25.54 -28.51 35.76
N THR A 386 -25.03 -29.50 36.50
CA THR A 386 -23.94 -30.41 36.13
C THR A 386 -24.47 -31.59 35.28
N VAL A 387 -23.57 -32.21 34.50
CA VAL A 387 -23.48 -33.66 34.14
C VAL A 387 -23.75 -34.10 32.68
N VAL A 388 -22.61 -34.36 31.98
CA VAL A 388 -22.18 -35.61 31.30
C VAL A 388 -22.73 -36.01 29.90
N ARG A 389 -21.81 -35.86 28.93
CA ARG A 389 -21.25 -36.84 27.97
C ARG A 389 -21.92 -38.21 27.74
N GLY A 390 -22.00 -38.56 26.45
CA GLY A 390 -21.99 -39.92 25.89
C GLY A 390 -22.73 -39.89 24.56
N GLY A 391 -22.28 -40.46 23.44
CA GLY A 391 -21.27 -41.45 23.17
C GLY A 391 -21.63 -42.05 21.80
N THR A 392 -20.60 -42.38 21.03
CA THR A 392 -20.59 -42.93 19.66
C THR A 392 -21.39 -44.23 19.47
N GLY A 393 -21.88 -44.47 18.24
CA GLY A 393 -22.43 -45.77 17.84
C GLY A 393 -22.65 -45.90 16.32
N THR A 394 -21.85 -46.77 15.72
CA THR A 394 -21.74 -47.21 14.31
C THR A 394 -22.91 -48.05 13.79
N GLY A 395 -23.13 -48.09 12.46
CA GLY A 395 -24.01 -49.10 11.84
C GLY A 395 -24.18 -49.02 10.32
N THR A 396 -23.56 -49.98 9.62
CA THR A 396 -23.52 -50.33 8.18
C THR A 396 -24.84 -50.72 7.49
N GLY A 397 -24.93 -50.59 6.14
CA GLY A 397 -25.47 -51.67 5.27
C GLY A 397 -26.56 -51.39 4.19
N THR A 398 -26.12 -51.17 2.94
CA THR A 398 -26.56 -51.77 1.64
C THR A 398 -28.01 -51.76 1.06
N SER A 399 -28.14 -51.06 -0.09
CA SER A 399 -28.64 -51.43 -1.46
C SER A 399 -29.98 -52.14 -1.78
N ARG A 400 -30.73 -51.57 -2.76
CA ARG A 400 -31.26 -52.11 -4.06
C ARG A 400 -32.62 -51.44 -4.42
N GLY A 401 -32.75 -50.68 -5.52
CA GLY A 401 -33.13 -51.10 -6.91
C GLY A 401 -34.56 -50.58 -7.21
N ALA A 402 -35.09 -50.28 -8.41
CA ALA A 402 -34.64 -50.11 -9.80
C ALA A 402 -35.85 -49.50 -10.60
N THR A 403 -35.60 -48.52 -11.49
CA THR A 403 -36.09 -48.19 -12.89
C THR A 403 -37.45 -48.71 -13.47
N PRO A 404 -37.96 -48.30 -14.70
CA PRO A 404 -37.58 -47.26 -15.71
C PRO A 404 -38.76 -46.53 -16.47
N ALA A 405 -38.39 -45.74 -17.50
CA ALA A 405 -39.09 -44.80 -18.41
C ALA A 405 -40.16 -45.35 -19.42
N PRO A 406 -40.68 -44.54 -20.38
CA PRO A 406 -40.02 -44.50 -21.70
C PRO A 406 -40.04 -43.17 -22.49
N SER A 407 -39.08 -43.14 -23.42
CA SER A 407 -38.70 -42.19 -24.48
C SER A 407 -39.47 -42.34 -25.80
N VAL A 408 -39.56 -41.29 -26.65
CA VAL A 408 -39.39 -41.37 -28.12
C VAL A 408 -38.96 -40.00 -28.71
N SER A 409 -37.94 -39.99 -29.60
CA SER A 409 -37.54 -38.95 -30.59
C SER A 409 -37.69 -39.56 -32.01
N PRO A 410 -37.35 -38.97 -33.20
CA PRO A 410 -36.80 -37.63 -33.56
C PRO A 410 -37.37 -36.98 -34.87
N SER A 411 -37.02 -35.71 -35.18
CA SER A 411 -36.78 -35.19 -36.56
C SER A 411 -36.23 -33.74 -36.57
N VAL A 412 -35.37 -33.40 -37.53
CA VAL A 412 -34.44 -32.23 -37.68
C VAL A 412 -34.71 -31.55 -39.05
N PRO A 413 -34.20 -30.34 -39.50
CA PRO A 413 -33.88 -28.95 -39.01
C PRO A 413 -34.73 -27.86 -39.80
N PRO A 414 -34.47 -26.51 -39.93
CA PRO A 414 -33.25 -25.70 -39.65
C PRO A 414 -33.38 -24.30 -39.01
N CYS A 415 -32.19 -23.76 -38.73
CA CYS A 415 -31.72 -22.45 -38.26
C CYS A 415 -32.63 -21.22 -38.38
N ASN A 416 -32.74 -20.45 -37.29
CA ASN A 416 -32.42 -19.02 -37.26
C ASN A 416 -32.32 -18.51 -35.81
N GLY A 417 -31.41 -17.54 -35.61
CA GLY A 417 -31.01 -17.02 -34.30
C GLY A 417 -32.15 -16.37 -33.51
N GLY A 418 -32.14 -16.61 -32.19
CA GLY A 418 -33.08 -16.04 -31.23
C GLY A 418 -32.40 -15.83 -29.89
N GLY A 419 -32.63 -14.63 -29.33
CA GLY A 419 -32.01 -14.11 -28.12
C GLY A 419 -32.35 -14.87 -26.85
N LEU A 420 -31.56 -14.59 -25.81
CA LEU A 420 -31.77 -15.14 -24.48
C LEU A 420 -32.91 -14.41 -23.77
N LEU A 421 -33.93 -15.20 -23.41
CA LEU A 421 -34.97 -14.98 -22.40
C LEU A 421 -36.17 -14.14 -22.84
N GLY A 422 -37.19 -14.87 -23.31
CA GLY A 422 -38.51 -14.36 -23.65
C GLY A 422 -39.30 -13.83 -22.45
N ILE A 423 -40.02 -12.74 -22.72
CA ILE A 423 -41.14 -12.23 -21.94
C ILE A 423 -42.36 -12.24 -22.85
N ASP A 424 -43.47 -12.77 -22.34
CA ASP A 424 -44.75 -12.90 -23.06
C ASP A 424 -45.42 -11.54 -23.36
N GLU A 425 -46.30 -11.58 -24.36
CA GLU A 425 -47.06 -10.48 -24.97
C GLU A 425 -47.89 -9.60 -24.01
N MET A 426 -48.02 -8.33 -24.42
CA MET A 426 -48.78 -7.26 -23.77
C MET A 426 -50.21 -7.16 -24.37
N PRO A 427 -51.28 -6.91 -23.59
CA PRO A 427 -52.65 -6.78 -24.12
C PRO A 427 -52.93 -5.40 -24.75
N PRO A 428 -53.98 -5.26 -25.59
CA PRO A 428 -54.17 -4.08 -26.44
C PRO A 428 -54.76 -2.87 -25.67
N ALA A 429 -54.41 -1.67 -26.16
CA ALA A 429 -54.72 -0.36 -25.58
C ALA A 429 -56.22 0.04 -25.69
N PRO A 430 -56.75 0.85 -24.75
CA PRO A 430 -58.09 1.44 -24.85
C PRO A 430 -58.10 2.70 -25.76
N PRO A 431 -59.28 3.12 -26.27
CA PRO A 431 -59.40 4.21 -27.25
C PRO A 431 -59.27 5.61 -26.62
N PRO A 432 -58.97 6.65 -27.42
CA PRO A 432 -58.55 7.96 -26.94
C PRO A 432 -59.70 8.80 -26.36
N GLN A 433 -59.46 9.45 -25.21
CA GLN A 433 -60.29 10.54 -24.69
C GLN A 433 -59.64 11.91 -24.98
N GLU A 434 -60.51 12.88 -25.27
CA GLU A 434 -60.24 14.26 -25.69
C GLU A 434 -59.44 15.13 -24.69
N PRO A 435 -58.78 16.21 -25.18
CA PRO A 435 -57.76 16.93 -24.43
C PRO A 435 -58.34 17.80 -23.31
N ARG A 436 -57.96 17.51 -22.06
CA ARG A 436 -58.05 18.51 -20.97
C ARG A 436 -56.80 19.36 -20.95
N GLN A 437 -57.04 20.67 -20.84
CA GLN A 437 -56.07 21.77 -20.90
C GLN A 437 -54.86 21.55 -19.98
N THR A 438 -53.68 21.53 -20.57
CA THR A 438 -52.39 21.69 -19.88
C THR A 438 -52.24 23.13 -19.39
N PRO A 439 -51.91 23.37 -18.10
CA PRO A 439 -51.31 24.64 -17.72
C PRO A 439 -49.92 24.74 -18.36
N SER A 440 -49.62 25.90 -18.94
CA SER A 440 -48.35 26.20 -19.61
C SER A 440 -47.14 25.93 -18.69
N PRO A 441 -46.11 25.17 -19.15
CA PRO A 441 -44.82 25.14 -18.47
C PRO A 441 -44.04 26.40 -18.89
N GLY A 442 -44.15 27.45 -18.08
CA GLY A 442 -43.17 28.53 -18.06
C GLY A 442 -41.91 28.02 -17.35
N GLY A 443 -40.93 27.58 -18.13
CA GLY A 443 -39.59 27.29 -17.65
C GLY A 443 -38.62 27.46 -18.80
N GLU A 444 -37.73 28.46 -18.70
CA GLU A 444 -36.71 28.71 -19.71
C GLU A 444 -35.78 27.48 -19.85
N PRO A 445 -35.29 27.17 -21.06
CA PRO A 445 -34.26 26.16 -21.24
C PRO A 445 -33.00 26.57 -20.46
N GLY A 446 -32.66 25.82 -19.40
CA GLY A 446 -31.46 26.07 -18.61
C GLY A 446 -31.69 26.41 -17.14
N SER A 447 -32.92 26.45 -16.63
CA SER A 447 -33.14 26.61 -15.19
C SER A 447 -32.56 25.43 -14.39
N PRO A 448 -31.80 25.67 -13.30
CA PRO A 448 -31.26 24.61 -12.45
C PRO A 448 -32.38 23.74 -11.86
N ARG A 449 -32.12 22.44 -11.75
CA ARG A 449 -33.08 21.46 -11.22
C ARG A 449 -32.41 20.63 -10.14
N TRP A 450 -33.10 20.28 -9.07
CA TRP A 450 -32.54 19.55 -7.93
C TRP A 450 -33.25 18.23 -7.73
N ILE A 451 -32.48 17.22 -7.32
CA ILE A 451 -33.04 15.95 -6.83
C ILE A 451 -33.35 16.13 -5.34
N HIS A 452 -34.56 15.78 -4.95
CA HIS A 452 -35.01 15.73 -3.56
C HIS A 452 -35.22 14.29 -3.14
N ALA A 453 -35.06 14.01 -1.85
CA ALA A 453 -35.41 12.74 -1.23
C ALA A 453 -36.31 13.03 -0.01
N ASP A 454 -37.50 12.43 0.01
CA ASP A 454 -38.54 12.68 1.00
C ASP A 454 -39.31 11.40 1.38
N PHE A 455 -39.79 11.33 2.62
CA PHE A 455 -40.73 10.27 3.02
C PHE A 455 -42.15 10.65 2.61
N GLU A 456 -42.77 9.87 1.73
CA GLU A 456 -44.15 10.14 1.30
C GLU A 456 -45.14 9.88 2.44
N GLY A 457 -45.99 10.88 2.73
CA GLY A 457 -47.04 10.77 3.74
C GLY A 457 -46.57 10.90 5.19
N LEU A 458 -45.28 11.17 5.43
CA LEU A 458 -44.76 11.52 6.75
C LEU A 458 -44.82 13.04 6.94
N ASP A 459 -45.32 13.48 8.09
CA ASP A 459 -45.26 14.88 8.50
C ASP A 459 -43.77 15.28 8.68
N PRO A 460 -43.30 16.42 8.11
CA PRO A 460 -41.91 16.87 8.27
C PRO A 460 -41.42 16.97 9.72
N ASP A 461 -42.34 17.24 10.66
CA ASP A 461 -42.03 17.34 12.09
C ASP A 461 -42.14 15.99 12.83
N ALA A 462 -42.65 14.94 12.19
CA ALA A 462 -42.76 13.61 12.79
C ALA A 462 -41.40 12.87 12.78
N PRO A 463 -41.02 12.20 13.89
CA PRO A 463 -39.79 11.42 13.91
C PRO A 463 -39.91 10.16 13.06
N VAL A 464 -38.83 9.82 12.36
CA VAL A 464 -38.64 8.48 11.79
C VAL A 464 -38.36 7.52 12.95
N VAL A 465 -39.09 6.41 13.03
CA VAL A 465 -39.04 5.45 14.14
C VAL A 465 -38.38 4.15 13.66
N GLN A 466 -37.51 3.61 14.50
CA GLN A 466 -36.85 2.33 14.25
C GLN A 466 -37.87 1.19 14.10
N GLY A 467 -37.70 0.35 13.07
CA GLY A 467 -38.55 -0.82 12.81
C GLY A 467 -39.89 -0.54 12.12
N GLU A 468 -40.26 0.73 11.93
CA GLU A 468 -41.43 1.12 11.13
C GLU A 468 -41.05 1.24 9.64
N TRP A 469 -42.01 1.02 8.74
CA TRP A 469 -41.80 1.08 7.30
C TRP A 469 -42.24 2.43 6.73
N TYR A 470 -41.40 3.03 5.89
CA TYR A 470 -41.63 4.31 5.24
C TYR A 470 -41.34 4.23 3.75
N THR A 471 -42.07 4.98 2.92
CA THR A 471 -41.77 5.09 1.48
C THR A 471 -40.88 6.30 1.24
N LEU A 472 -39.60 6.07 1.00
CA LEU A 472 -38.63 7.08 0.58
C LEU A 472 -38.73 7.30 -0.93
N ALA A 473 -39.03 8.53 -1.35
CA ALA A 473 -39.19 8.90 -2.75
C ALA A 473 -38.14 9.92 -3.19
N PHE A 474 -37.56 9.68 -4.36
CA PHE A 474 -36.64 10.58 -5.04
C PHE A 474 -37.32 11.24 -6.24
N ASP A 475 -37.27 12.56 -6.33
CA ASP A 475 -37.87 13.31 -7.43
C ASP A 475 -37.06 14.53 -7.87
N LEU A 476 -37.40 15.08 -9.03
CA LEU A 476 -36.70 16.21 -9.65
C LEU A 476 -37.60 17.45 -9.63
N ASP A 477 -37.15 18.57 -9.08
CA ASP A 477 -37.86 19.84 -9.09
C ASP A 477 -37.00 21.01 -9.61
N VAL A 478 -37.64 22.11 -10.01
CA VAL A 478 -37.03 23.35 -10.52
C VAL A 478 -36.71 24.36 -9.40
N ALA A 479 -37.02 24.04 -8.15
CA ALA A 479 -36.72 24.88 -6.99
C ALA A 479 -36.13 24.02 -5.87
N GLN A 480 -35.14 24.54 -5.13
CA GLN A 480 -34.74 23.92 -3.87
C GLN A 480 -35.92 23.96 -2.89
N ARG A 481 -36.44 22.78 -2.50
CA ARG A 481 -37.47 22.66 -1.48
C ARG A 481 -36.83 22.74 -0.10
N GLY A 482 -37.20 23.75 0.67
CA GLY A 482 -36.79 23.89 2.08
C GLY A 482 -37.50 22.92 3.04
N GLU A 483 -38.63 22.35 2.63
CA GLU A 483 -39.44 21.39 3.42
C GLU A 483 -39.07 19.93 3.15
N ALA A 484 -38.13 19.66 2.23
CA ALA A 484 -37.69 18.30 1.95
C ALA A 484 -36.74 17.79 3.05
N LEU A 485 -36.86 16.52 3.42
CA LEU A 485 -35.93 15.80 4.30
C LEU A 485 -34.49 15.97 3.82
N ALA A 486 -34.29 15.87 2.51
CA ALA A 486 -32.99 16.03 1.87
C ALA A 486 -33.12 16.62 0.46
N THR A 487 -32.29 17.63 0.18
CA THR A 487 -32.13 18.21 -1.16
C THR A 487 -30.68 18.07 -1.59
N ALA A 488 -30.43 17.64 -2.83
CA ALA A 488 -29.10 17.61 -3.40
C ALA A 488 -28.47 19.01 -3.34
N GLU A 489 -27.21 19.10 -2.89
CA GLU A 489 -26.51 20.38 -2.72
C GLU A 489 -26.20 21.03 -4.07
N ALA A 490 -25.97 20.21 -5.11
CA ALA A 490 -25.73 20.64 -6.48
C ALA A 490 -26.94 20.34 -7.37
N PRO A 491 -27.34 21.26 -8.26
CA PRO A 491 -28.39 20.99 -9.23
C PRO A 491 -27.96 19.87 -10.18
N LEU A 492 -28.92 19.02 -10.58
CA LEU A 492 -28.75 18.06 -11.64
C LEU A 492 -28.55 18.82 -12.97
N PRO A 493 -27.38 18.72 -13.60
CA PRO A 493 -27.17 19.27 -14.94
C PRO A 493 -28.01 18.47 -15.93
N THR A 494 -28.99 19.12 -16.54
CA THR A 494 -30.02 18.42 -17.32
C THR A 494 -30.09 18.82 -18.78
N SER A 495 -29.37 19.87 -19.18
CA SER A 495 -29.21 20.32 -20.58
C SER A 495 -28.72 19.20 -21.48
N ASP A 496 -27.90 18.31 -20.93
CA ASP A 496 -27.14 17.34 -21.70
C ASP A 496 -27.66 15.90 -21.59
N LEU A 497 -28.68 15.64 -20.77
CA LEU A 497 -29.25 14.29 -20.57
C LEU A 497 -30.08 13.81 -21.77
N PHE A 498 -30.46 14.69 -22.68
CA PHE A 498 -31.43 14.41 -23.75
C PHE A 498 -30.74 14.35 -25.10
N ALA A 499 -30.92 13.26 -25.85
CA ALA A 499 -30.60 13.27 -27.28
C ALA A 499 -31.43 14.36 -28.00
N PRO A 500 -31.04 14.85 -29.20
CA PRO A 500 -31.73 15.93 -29.89
C PRO A 500 -33.26 15.76 -29.98
N ASP A 501 -33.74 14.52 -30.14
CA ASP A 501 -35.16 14.19 -30.31
C ASP A 501 -35.87 13.70 -29.02
N ASP A 502 -35.15 13.52 -27.91
CA ASP A 502 -35.73 12.95 -26.68
C ASP A 502 -36.65 13.95 -25.97
N LYS A 503 -37.88 13.53 -25.68
CA LYS A 503 -38.84 14.32 -24.88
C LYS A 503 -38.73 14.04 -23.38
N ALA A 504 -38.28 12.83 -23.01
CA ALA A 504 -38.11 12.40 -21.63
C ALA A 504 -36.97 11.37 -21.54
N VAL A 505 -36.23 11.37 -20.42
CA VAL A 505 -35.14 10.43 -20.12
C VAL A 505 -35.51 9.63 -18.88
N VAL A 506 -35.06 8.37 -18.82
CA VAL A 506 -35.21 7.52 -17.64
C VAL A 506 -33.90 7.52 -16.87
N LEU A 507 -33.99 7.85 -15.59
CA LEU A 507 -32.89 7.72 -14.64
C LEU A 507 -33.17 6.54 -13.71
N THR A 508 -32.13 5.78 -13.41
CA THR A 508 -32.18 4.72 -12.40
C THR A 508 -31.62 5.28 -11.10
N VAL A 509 -32.40 5.22 -10.02
CA VAL A 509 -31.93 5.47 -8.66
C VAL A 509 -31.61 4.13 -8.03
N GLN A 510 -30.40 4.00 -7.51
CA GLN A 510 -29.95 2.83 -6.78
C GLN A 510 -29.72 3.19 -5.31
N LEU A 511 -30.29 2.40 -4.41
CA LEU A 511 -30.26 2.62 -2.97
C LEU A 511 -29.32 1.63 -2.29
N ASP A 512 -28.39 2.15 -1.50
CA ASP A 512 -27.39 1.38 -0.76
C ASP A 512 -27.31 1.82 0.70
N THR A 513 -27.44 0.86 1.63
CA THR A 513 -27.47 1.12 3.07
C THR A 513 -27.26 -0.17 3.87
N ASP A 514 -26.58 -0.05 5.01
CA ASP A 514 -26.48 -1.10 6.04
C ASP A 514 -27.38 -0.78 7.27
N ASP A 515 -27.99 0.42 7.29
CA ASP A 515 -28.76 0.95 8.42
C ASP A 515 -30.28 0.85 8.22
N PHE A 516 -30.73 0.50 7.02
CA PHE A 516 -32.14 0.28 6.70
C PHE A 516 -32.36 -1.08 6.05
N GLU A 517 -33.46 -1.73 6.40
CA GLU A 517 -34.05 -2.80 5.59
C GLU A 517 -34.82 -2.17 4.42
N THR A 518 -34.75 -2.73 3.21
CA THR A 518 -35.37 -2.12 2.02
C THR A 518 -36.16 -3.15 1.20
N SER A 519 -37.29 -2.74 0.59
CA SER A 519 -38.10 -3.61 -0.29
C SER A 519 -37.48 -3.83 -1.68
N GLY A 520 -36.43 -3.09 -2.01
CA GLY A 520 -35.65 -3.18 -3.24
C GLY A 520 -34.46 -2.21 -3.22
N HIS A 521 -33.57 -2.35 -4.21
CA HIS A 521 -32.34 -1.55 -4.31
C HIS A 521 -32.29 -0.68 -5.56
N THR A 522 -33.23 -0.82 -6.50
CA THR A 522 -33.28 -0.02 -7.73
C THR A 522 -34.71 0.40 -8.04
N SER A 523 -34.88 1.65 -8.43
CA SER A 523 -36.16 2.20 -8.91
C SER A 523 -35.90 3.24 -9.99
N LEU A 524 -36.85 3.42 -10.90
CA LEU A 524 -36.72 4.34 -12.03
C LEU A 524 -37.43 5.67 -11.75
N MET A 525 -36.88 6.77 -12.25
CA MET A 525 -37.57 8.05 -12.36
C MET A 525 -37.44 8.61 -13.77
N ARG A 526 -38.56 9.07 -14.33
CA ARG A 526 -38.63 9.69 -15.67
C ARG A 526 -38.61 11.19 -15.54
N ILE A 527 -37.73 11.85 -16.29
CA ILE A 527 -37.56 13.30 -16.27
C ILE A 527 -37.83 13.88 -17.66
N PRO A 528 -38.59 14.99 -17.77
CA PRO A 528 -38.82 15.67 -19.05
C PRO A 528 -37.68 16.64 -19.38
N ARG A 529 -37.58 17.07 -20.64
CA ARG A 529 -36.54 18.00 -21.11
C ARG A 529 -36.50 19.30 -20.29
N THR A 530 -37.66 19.83 -19.91
CA THR A 530 -37.80 21.00 -19.04
C THR A 530 -38.86 20.77 -17.97
N GLY A 531 -38.74 21.45 -16.82
CA GLY A 531 -39.69 21.32 -15.71
C GLY A 531 -39.39 20.16 -14.75
N LYS A 532 -40.38 19.85 -13.90
CA LYS A 532 -40.31 18.83 -12.83
C LYS A 532 -40.30 17.40 -13.38
N GLY A 533 -39.83 16.44 -12.59
CA GLY A 533 -39.88 15.02 -12.92
C GLY A 533 -41.30 14.52 -13.22
N LEU A 534 -41.44 13.63 -14.20
CA LEU A 534 -42.72 12.99 -14.55
C LEU A 534 -43.12 11.93 -13.55
N THR A 535 -42.14 11.26 -12.93
CA THR A 535 -42.33 10.18 -11.95
C THR A 535 -41.25 10.26 -10.89
N LYS A 536 -41.48 9.57 -9.75
CA LYS A 536 -40.54 9.46 -8.64
C LYS A 536 -40.01 8.04 -8.53
N ALA A 537 -38.74 7.88 -8.14
CA ALA A 537 -38.21 6.59 -7.74
C ALA A 537 -38.57 6.33 -6.27
N ARG A 538 -39.14 5.17 -5.94
CA ARG A 538 -39.67 4.86 -4.60
C ARG A 538 -39.03 3.62 -4.02
N PHE A 539 -38.78 3.66 -2.72
CA PHE A 539 -38.24 2.56 -1.94
C PHE A 539 -38.99 2.48 -0.62
N ASP A 540 -39.48 1.31 -0.24
CA ASP A 540 -39.94 1.11 1.13
C ASP A 540 -38.73 0.76 1.98
N VAL A 541 -38.53 1.50 3.06
CA VAL A 541 -37.36 1.39 3.93
C VAL A 541 -37.78 1.35 5.40
N SER A 542 -37.08 0.56 6.21
CA SER A 542 -37.26 0.51 7.66
C SER A 542 -35.93 0.65 8.39
N PRO A 543 -35.76 1.64 9.30
CA PRO A 543 -34.49 1.81 10.01
C PRO A 543 -34.21 0.67 10.99
N LEU A 544 -33.01 0.12 10.95
CA LEU A 544 -32.57 -0.98 11.80
C LEU A 544 -32.09 -0.52 13.19
N LYS A 545 -31.76 0.78 13.34
CA LYS A 545 -31.28 1.38 14.60
C LYS A 545 -31.82 2.80 14.80
N SER A 546 -31.75 3.28 16.04
CA SER A 546 -32.02 4.68 16.39
C SER A 546 -30.74 5.52 16.30
N GLY A 547 -30.88 6.84 16.07
CA GLY A 547 -29.76 7.77 15.86
C GLY A 547 -29.38 7.95 14.40
N ALA A 548 -28.12 8.35 14.14
CA ALA A 548 -27.64 8.62 12.78
C ALA A 548 -27.62 7.35 11.92
N CYS A 549 -28.51 7.30 10.92
CA CYS A 549 -28.64 6.22 9.95
C CYS A 549 -28.25 6.71 8.56
N LYS A 550 -27.41 5.94 7.87
CA LYS A 550 -26.83 6.33 6.58
C LYS A 550 -27.48 5.61 5.41
N LEU A 551 -27.69 6.34 4.33
CA LEU A 551 -28.22 5.84 3.08
C LEU A 551 -27.52 6.51 1.91
N LYS A 552 -27.19 5.77 0.87
CA LYS A 552 -26.55 6.26 -0.35
C LYS A 552 -27.48 6.03 -1.53
N ALA A 553 -27.79 7.09 -2.25
CA ALA A 553 -28.58 7.03 -3.46
C ALA A 553 -27.71 7.38 -4.67
N THR A 554 -27.47 6.41 -5.54
CA THR A 554 -26.72 6.61 -6.79
C THR A 554 -27.68 6.74 -7.96
N ILE A 555 -27.58 7.85 -8.68
CA ILE A 555 -28.39 8.19 -9.85
C ILE A 555 -27.60 7.85 -11.11
N LEU A 556 -28.21 7.05 -11.97
CA LEU A 556 -27.63 6.51 -13.19
C LEU A 556 -28.50 6.88 -14.41
N LYS A 557 -27.88 7.10 -15.57
CA LYS A 557 -28.57 7.11 -16.87
C LYS A 557 -27.94 6.03 -17.74
N ASP A 558 -28.75 5.08 -18.22
CA ASP A 558 -28.28 3.98 -19.06
C ASP A 558 -27.04 3.26 -18.47
N GLY A 559 -27.03 3.04 -17.14
CA GLY A 559 -25.91 2.41 -16.41
C GLY A 559 -24.73 3.33 -16.09
N GLN A 560 -24.70 4.57 -16.59
CA GLN A 560 -23.63 5.54 -16.32
C GLN A 560 -23.90 6.33 -15.04
N PHE A 561 -22.89 6.45 -14.18
CA PHE A 561 -22.93 7.28 -12.98
C PHE A 561 -23.20 8.75 -13.32
N ILE A 562 -24.21 9.36 -12.68
CA ILE A 562 -24.56 10.79 -12.85
C ILE A 562 -24.26 11.55 -11.57
N GLN A 563 -24.88 11.13 -10.47
CA GLN A 563 -24.82 11.82 -9.19
C GLN A 563 -25.03 10.79 -8.06
N GLN A 564 -24.47 11.06 -6.90
CA GLN A 564 -24.63 10.30 -5.66
C GLN A 564 -25.07 11.27 -4.57
N MET A 565 -26.06 10.86 -3.80
CA MET A 565 -26.50 11.55 -2.59
C MET A 565 -26.21 10.64 -1.41
N ASP A 566 -25.27 11.03 -0.55
CA ASP A 566 -25.06 10.37 0.74
C ASP A 566 -25.92 11.10 1.79
N LEU A 567 -26.91 10.41 2.31
CA LEU A 567 -27.93 10.88 3.25
C LEU A 567 -27.61 10.33 4.65
N THR A 568 -27.59 11.21 5.66
CA THR A 568 -27.57 10.82 7.08
C THR A 568 -28.83 11.33 7.76
N ILE A 569 -29.74 10.41 8.09
CA ILE A 569 -31.03 10.69 8.70
C ILE A 569 -30.94 10.43 10.21
N GLN A 570 -31.44 11.34 11.04
CA GLN A 570 -31.48 11.16 12.50
C GLN A 570 -32.77 10.45 12.92
N VAL A 571 -32.70 9.12 13.08
CA VAL A 571 -33.85 8.30 13.49
C VAL A 571 -34.14 8.51 14.97
N GLY A 572 -35.39 8.80 15.30
CA GLY A 572 -35.88 9.06 16.66
C GLY A 572 -35.80 10.51 17.11
N VAL A 573 -35.32 11.44 16.27
CA VAL A 573 -35.27 12.87 16.56
C VAL A 573 -36.27 13.62 15.67
N PRO A 574 -37.35 14.21 16.22
CA PRO A 574 -38.35 14.95 15.46
C PRO A 574 -37.75 16.18 14.77
N GLY A 575 -38.12 16.44 13.51
CA GLY A 575 -37.75 17.66 12.77
C GLY A 575 -36.25 17.86 12.51
N ALA A 576 -35.41 16.83 12.71
CA ALA A 576 -33.98 16.92 12.43
C ALA A 576 -33.73 16.83 10.91
N PRO A 577 -33.12 17.85 10.27
CA PRO A 577 -32.83 17.79 8.84
C PRO A 577 -31.80 16.69 8.57
N ALA A 578 -31.93 15.99 7.44
CA ALA A 578 -30.91 15.03 7.04
C ALA A 578 -29.63 15.79 6.63
N GLN A 579 -28.47 15.28 7.02
CA GLN A 579 -27.23 15.75 6.42
C GLN A 579 -27.12 15.11 5.05
N VAL A 580 -26.94 15.94 4.02
CA VAL A 580 -26.81 15.51 2.64
C VAL A 580 -25.46 15.95 2.14
N THR A 581 -24.65 15.01 1.67
CA THR A 581 -23.47 15.34 0.87
C THR A 581 -23.71 14.82 -0.54
N THR A 582 -23.58 15.71 -1.52
CA THR A 582 -23.80 15.34 -2.92
C THR A 582 -22.47 15.23 -3.66
N ARG A 583 -22.20 14.07 -4.25
CA ARG A 583 -21.05 13.84 -5.13
C ARG A 583 -21.56 13.57 -6.52
N GLY A 584 -20.82 13.90 -7.55
CA GLY A 584 -21.29 13.64 -8.90
C GLY A 584 -20.20 13.90 -9.91
N ARG A 585 -20.48 13.53 -11.16
CA ARG A 585 -19.67 13.99 -12.28
C ARG A 585 -20.25 15.28 -12.82
N ALA A 586 -19.38 16.13 -13.31
CA ALA A 586 -19.77 17.37 -13.92
C ALA A 586 -20.03 17.12 -15.43
N MET A 587 -21.18 17.59 -15.91
CA MET A 587 -21.86 17.05 -17.10
C MET A 587 -22.09 18.11 -18.16
N SER A 588 -21.44 17.90 -19.30
CA SER A 588 -21.96 18.32 -20.59
C SER A 588 -21.82 17.16 -21.55
N GLY A 589 -22.73 17.06 -22.50
CA GLY A 589 -22.76 16.01 -23.51
C GLY A 589 -23.12 14.60 -23.03
N VAL A 590 -24.07 14.36 -22.12
CA VAL A 590 -24.59 12.98 -21.87
C VAL A 590 -25.33 12.42 -23.09
N ALA A 591 -25.82 13.30 -23.95
CA ALA A 591 -26.27 13.00 -25.31
C ALA A 591 -25.11 12.63 -26.27
N VAL A 592 -23.86 12.94 -25.90
CA VAL A 592 -22.61 12.74 -26.65
C VAL A 592 -21.74 11.63 -26.04
N LEU A 593 -21.98 11.23 -24.79
CA LEU A 593 -21.30 10.11 -24.15
C LEU A 593 -21.72 8.80 -24.81
N GLN A 594 -20.77 8.15 -25.49
CA GLN A 594 -20.97 6.79 -25.99
C GLN A 594 -21.36 5.88 -24.80
N PRO A 595 -22.31 4.95 -24.97
CA PRO A 595 -22.70 4.00 -23.92
C PRO A 595 -21.46 3.26 -23.39
N ARG A 596 -21.35 3.11 -22.07
CA ARG A 596 -20.31 2.29 -21.45
C ARG A 596 -20.85 0.88 -21.35
N ASP A 597 -20.05 -0.10 -21.75
CA ASP A 597 -20.48 -1.50 -21.74
C ASP A 597 -20.53 -2.08 -20.32
N LEU A 598 -19.76 -1.50 -19.39
CA LEU A 598 -19.71 -1.91 -17.98
C LEU A 598 -19.33 -0.73 -17.09
N SER A 599 -20.05 -0.53 -15.98
CA SER A 599 -19.65 0.39 -14.91
C SER A 599 -19.48 -0.36 -13.59
N MET A 600 -18.39 -0.11 -12.88
CA MET A 600 -18.09 -0.68 -11.56
C MET A 600 -17.96 0.46 -10.56
N GLN A 601 -18.83 0.48 -9.57
CA GLN A 601 -18.78 1.43 -8.46
C GLN A 601 -18.24 0.72 -7.23
N ILE A 602 -17.21 1.27 -6.60
CA ILE A 602 -16.48 0.63 -5.53
C ILE A 602 -16.36 1.58 -4.35
N TYR A 603 -16.81 1.11 -3.19
CA TYR A 603 -16.91 1.91 -1.97
C TYR A 603 -16.33 1.15 -0.77
N PRO A 604 -15.81 1.86 0.24
CA PRO A 604 -15.51 1.25 1.52
C PRO A 604 -16.78 0.59 2.09
N GLY A 605 -16.69 -0.69 2.42
CA GLY A 605 -17.75 -1.46 3.06
C GLY A 605 -17.55 -1.59 4.58
N ALA A 606 -18.52 -2.20 5.25
CA ALA A 606 -18.43 -2.51 6.67
C ALA A 606 -17.20 -3.36 7.02
N ALA A 607 -16.64 -3.13 8.22
CA ALA A 607 -15.44 -3.79 8.74
C ALA A 607 -14.16 -3.63 7.90
N GLY A 608 -14.06 -2.54 7.12
CA GLY A 608 -12.84 -2.16 6.38
C GLY A 608 -12.61 -2.90 5.06
N GLY A 609 -13.62 -3.63 4.56
CA GLY A 609 -13.59 -4.24 3.23
C GLY A 609 -14.08 -3.30 2.13
N TYR A 610 -14.30 -3.83 0.91
CA TYR A 610 -14.87 -3.07 -0.20
C TYR A 610 -16.17 -3.70 -0.70
N GLU A 611 -17.17 -2.85 -0.97
CA GLU A 611 -18.37 -3.21 -1.70
C GLU A 611 -18.22 -2.75 -3.14
N CYS A 612 -18.60 -3.60 -4.08
CA CYS A 612 -18.56 -3.33 -5.51
C CYS A 612 -19.96 -3.54 -6.10
N VAL A 613 -20.48 -2.50 -6.75
CA VAL A 613 -21.68 -2.57 -7.57
C VAL A 613 -21.26 -2.61 -9.03
N VAL A 614 -21.63 -3.67 -9.72
CA VAL A 614 -21.43 -3.79 -11.17
C VAL A 614 -22.73 -3.49 -11.87
N CYS A 615 -22.71 -2.50 -12.76
CA CYS A 615 -23.83 -2.00 -13.52
C CYS A 615 -23.66 -2.33 -15.01
N GLY A 616 -24.61 -3.09 -15.54
CA GLY A 616 -24.85 -3.29 -16.98
C GLY A 616 -26.35 -3.16 -17.26
N PRO A 617 -26.95 -4.04 -18.10
CA PRO A 617 -28.42 -4.13 -18.23
C PRO A 617 -29.14 -4.43 -16.90
N VAL A 618 -28.44 -5.06 -15.96
CA VAL A 618 -28.84 -5.30 -14.58
C VAL A 618 -27.71 -4.86 -13.65
N ALA A 619 -28.05 -4.50 -12.40
CA ALA A 619 -27.07 -4.16 -11.37
C ALA A 619 -26.89 -5.32 -10.39
N THR A 620 -25.65 -5.58 -9.95
CA THR A 620 -25.34 -6.59 -8.93
C THR A 620 -24.37 -6.00 -7.91
N ARG A 621 -24.69 -6.11 -6.62
CA ARG A 621 -23.82 -5.73 -5.50
C ARG A 621 -23.07 -6.95 -4.99
N VAL A 622 -21.76 -6.85 -4.85
CA VAL A 622 -20.89 -7.91 -4.32
C VAL A 622 -19.89 -7.34 -3.33
N ARG A 623 -19.49 -8.16 -2.36
CA ARG A 623 -18.40 -7.83 -1.45
C ARG A 623 -17.07 -8.35 -2.00
N LEU A 624 -16.08 -7.47 -2.12
CA LEU A 624 -14.73 -7.86 -2.52
C LEU A 624 -13.99 -8.44 -1.29
N PRO A 625 -13.22 -9.54 -1.45
CA PRO A 625 -12.53 -10.25 -0.38
C PRO A 625 -11.22 -9.56 0.03
N VAL A 626 -11.21 -8.23 0.05
CA VAL A 626 -10.01 -7.42 0.23
C VAL A 626 -10.29 -6.20 1.09
N ASN A 627 -9.26 -5.69 1.77
CA ASN A 627 -9.26 -4.45 2.53
C ASN A 627 -8.09 -3.57 2.07
N ALA A 628 -8.04 -2.31 2.53
CA ALA A 628 -7.05 -1.33 2.08
C ALA A 628 -5.60 -1.84 2.21
N GLY A 629 -5.23 -2.43 3.35
CA GLY A 629 -3.87 -2.95 3.56
C GLY A 629 -3.51 -4.17 2.71
N LEU A 630 -4.47 -5.07 2.44
CA LEU A 630 -4.26 -6.22 1.56
C LEU A 630 -4.12 -5.81 0.10
N ILE A 631 -4.98 -4.90 -0.37
CA ILE A 631 -4.87 -4.32 -1.72
C ILE A 631 -3.53 -3.62 -1.88
N ASP A 632 -3.10 -2.88 -0.85
CA ASP A 632 -1.83 -2.18 -0.90
C ASP A 632 -0.66 -3.14 -1.15
N SER A 633 -0.61 -4.22 -0.34
CA SER A 633 0.37 -5.30 -0.51
C SER A 633 0.32 -5.96 -1.89
N TYR A 634 -0.88 -6.22 -2.43
CA TYR A 634 -1.03 -6.86 -3.75
C TYR A 634 -0.57 -5.96 -4.89
N ILE A 635 -0.88 -4.67 -4.84
CA ILE A 635 -0.44 -3.70 -5.84
C ILE A 635 1.08 -3.52 -5.77
N ASN A 636 1.66 -3.43 -4.57
CA ASN A 636 3.11 -3.37 -4.38
C ASN A 636 3.81 -4.59 -5.00
N GLY A 637 3.26 -5.80 -4.79
CA GLY A 637 3.74 -7.01 -5.44
C GLY A 637 3.66 -6.95 -6.97
N ALA A 638 2.54 -6.49 -7.53
CA ALA A 638 2.39 -6.34 -8.97
C ALA A 638 3.37 -5.32 -9.56
N ARG A 639 3.59 -4.18 -8.89
CA ARG A 639 4.54 -3.14 -9.33
C ARG A 639 5.98 -3.60 -9.22
N ALA A 640 6.33 -4.38 -8.20
CA ALA A 640 7.65 -5.03 -8.13
C ALA A 640 7.87 -5.98 -9.32
N ASP A 641 6.82 -6.70 -9.76
CA ASP A 641 6.88 -7.52 -10.98
C ASP A 641 7.04 -6.67 -12.25
N LEU A 642 6.35 -5.53 -12.38
CA LEU A 642 6.57 -4.59 -13.49
C LEU A 642 8.01 -4.05 -13.51
N MET A 643 8.58 -3.76 -12.35
CA MET A 643 9.97 -3.32 -12.24
C MET A 643 10.96 -4.38 -12.73
N LYS A 644 10.64 -5.68 -12.63
CA LYS A 644 11.47 -6.73 -13.24
C LYS A 644 11.49 -6.64 -14.78
N VAL A 645 10.43 -6.13 -15.40
CA VAL A 645 10.39 -5.85 -16.84
C VAL A 645 11.25 -4.63 -17.16
N VAL A 646 11.07 -3.54 -16.44
CA VAL A 646 11.85 -2.31 -16.63
C VAL A 646 13.35 -2.53 -16.40
N MET A 647 13.69 -3.38 -15.43
CA MET A 647 15.07 -3.76 -15.08
C MET A 647 15.54 -5.04 -15.81
N HIS A 648 14.84 -5.46 -16.86
CA HIS A 648 15.25 -6.66 -17.60
C HIS A 648 16.55 -6.41 -18.37
N GLU A 649 17.56 -7.24 -18.07
CA GLU A 649 18.84 -7.27 -18.77
C GLU A 649 18.82 -8.31 -19.89
N ASP A 650 19.37 -7.95 -21.04
CA ASP A 650 19.71 -8.91 -22.08
C ASP A 650 20.95 -9.75 -21.68
N PRO A 651 21.32 -10.80 -22.46
CA PRO A 651 22.52 -11.59 -22.18
C PRO A 651 23.83 -10.80 -22.15
N THR A 652 23.85 -9.54 -22.58
CA THR A 652 25.02 -8.65 -22.53
C THR A 652 25.04 -7.76 -21.28
N GLY A 653 24.04 -7.89 -20.38
CA GLY A 653 23.89 -7.09 -19.17
C GLY A 653 23.31 -5.70 -19.42
N ARG A 654 22.65 -5.48 -20.57
CA ARG A 654 22.06 -4.18 -20.93
C ARG A 654 20.57 -4.14 -20.57
N TYR A 655 20.14 -3.08 -19.88
CA TYR A 655 18.73 -2.80 -19.60
C TYR A 655 17.97 -2.37 -20.87
N VAL A 656 17.38 -3.34 -21.57
CA VAL A 656 16.78 -3.13 -22.90
C VAL A 656 15.62 -2.13 -22.86
N PHE A 657 14.71 -2.31 -21.90
CA PHE A 657 13.53 -1.44 -21.74
C PHE A 657 13.86 0.00 -21.33
N GLN A 658 15.06 0.25 -20.82
CA GLN A 658 15.48 1.60 -20.42
C GLN A 658 16.20 2.36 -21.53
N ARG A 659 16.90 1.62 -22.40
CA ARG A 659 17.78 2.21 -23.41
C ARG A 659 17.18 2.23 -24.81
N ASP A 660 16.16 1.42 -25.06
CA ASP A 660 15.59 1.25 -26.39
C ASP A 660 14.07 1.40 -26.39
N ILE A 661 13.54 1.97 -27.47
CA ILE A 661 12.10 1.93 -27.74
C ILE A 661 11.74 0.59 -28.39
N ASP A 662 12.55 0.14 -29.34
CA ASP A 662 12.40 -1.15 -30.03
C ASP A 662 12.92 -2.31 -29.17
N ILE A 663 12.00 -3.16 -28.71
CA ILE A 663 12.27 -4.27 -27.80
C ILE A 663 12.33 -5.58 -28.61
N PRO A 664 13.40 -6.39 -28.44
CA PRO A 664 13.53 -7.65 -29.14
C PRO A 664 12.46 -8.67 -28.69
N PRO A 665 12.05 -9.60 -29.56
CA PRO A 665 10.98 -10.57 -29.26
C PRO A 665 11.21 -11.39 -27.99
N GLU A 666 12.47 -11.74 -27.67
CA GLU A 666 12.81 -12.49 -26.46
C GLU A 666 12.49 -11.71 -25.18
N ALA A 667 12.90 -10.43 -25.13
CA ALA A 667 12.60 -9.54 -24.01
C ALA A 667 11.09 -9.24 -23.92
N GLN A 668 10.43 -9.06 -25.06
CA GLN A 668 8.96 -8.90 -25.13
C GLN A 668 8.23 -10.13 -24.57
N GLN A 669 8.64 -11.34 -24.96
CA GLN A 669 8.03 -12.57 -24.45
C GLN A 669 8.26 -12.72 -22.95
N LYS A 670 9.44 -12.34 -22.45
CA LYS A 670 9.71 -12.33 -21.02
C LYS A 670 8.82 -11.33 -20.27
N ALA A 671 8.63 -10.15 -20.83
CA ALA A 671 7.72 -9.14 -20.29
C ALA A 671 6.27 -9.67 -20.23
N LEU A 672 5.78 -10.34 -21.28
CA LEU A 672 4.45 -10.94 -21.31
C LEU A 672 4.26 -11.94 -20.17
N GLN A 673 5.22 -12.83 -19.94
CA GLN A 673 5.16 -13.82 -18.86
C GLN A 673 5.06 -13.16 -17.48
N ILE A 674 5.89 -12.15 -17.22
CA ILE A 674 5.95 -11.46 -15.93
C ILE A 674 4.64 -10.68 -15.70
N MET A 675 4.25 -9.86 -16.68
CA MET A 675 3.07 -8.99 -16.57
C MET A 675 1.78 -9.80 -16.52
N ALA A 676 1.66 -10.90 -17.29
CA ALA A 676 0.44 -11.70 -17.31
C ALA A 676 0.23 -12.39 -15.96
N ARG A 677 1.31 -12.90 -15.36
CA ARG A 677 1.26 -13.48 -14.01
C ARG A 677 0.88 -12.44 -12.96
N ALA A 678 1.48 -11.25 -12.99
CA ALA A 678 1.14 -10.17 -12.07
C ALA A 678 -0.34 -9.76 -12.20
N GLY A 679 -0.81 -9.54 -13.43
CA GLY A 679 -2.20 -9.20 -13.74
C GLY A 679 -3.21 -10.27 -13.36
N ALA A 680 -2.88 -11.54 -13.59
CA ALA A 680 -3.75 -12.67 -13.26
C ALA A 680 -3.87 -12.87 -11.75
N LEU A 681 -2.78 -12.63 -11.01
CA LEU A 681 -2.80 -12.62 -9.55
C LEU A 681 -3.70 -11.50 -9.03
N LEU A 682 -3.63 -10.28 -9.57
CA LEU A 682 -4.52 -9.19 -9.17
C LEU A 682 -5.99 -9.56 -9.42
N MET A 683 -6.31 -10.11 -10.59
CA MET A 683 -7.66 -10.57 -10.93
C MET A 683 -8.15 -11.65 -9.95
N LEU A 684 -7.30 -12.64 -9.66
CA LEU A 684 -7.61 -13.71 -8.71
C LEU A 684 -7.84 -13.15 -7.30
N ARG A 685 -6.99 -12.22 -6.83
CA ARG A 685 -7.13 -11.64 -5.48
C ARG A 685 -8.38 -10.79 -5.34
N LEU A 686 -8.79 -10.08 -6.40
CA LEU A 686 -9.98 -9.22 -6.39
C LEU A 686 -11.30 -9.99 -6.43
N PHE A 687 -11.40 -11.05 -7.24
CA PHE A 687 -12.70 -11.70 -7.48
C PHE A 687 -12.76 -13.17 -7.05
N GLU A 688 -11.62 -13.84 -6.89
CA GLU A 688 -11.54 -15.29 -6.66
C GLU A 688 -10.79 -15.65 -5.36
N GLY A 689 -10.40 -14.64 -4.56
CA GLY A 689 -9.60 -14.80 -3.35
C GLY A 689 -10.27 -15.60 -2.22
N ALA A 690 -9.46 -16.00 -1.22
CA ALA A 690 -9.96 -16.63 -0.01
C ALA A 690 -10.90 -15.65 0.73
N GLY A 691 -12.20 -15.97 0.78
CA GLY A 691 -13.24 -15.09 1.30
C GLY A 691 -14.20 -14.54 0.25
N ALA A 692 -13.95 -14.76 -1.06
CA ALA A 692 -14.90 -14.40 -2.11
C ALA A 692 -16.15 -15.29 -2.04
N GLY A 693 -17.33 -14.65 -1.97
CA GLY A 693 -18.61 -15.32 -2.14
C GLY A 693 -18.82 -15.77 -3.60
N GLU A 694 -19.84 -16.61 -3.84
CA GLU A 694 -20.12 -17.11 -5.18
C GLU A 694 -20.55 -15.99 -6.14
N ASP A 695 -21.24 -14.96 -5.64
CA ASP A 695 -21.63 -13.79 -6.43
C ASP A 695 -20.41 -12.99 -6.89
N THR A 696 -19.44 -12.75 -6.01
CA THR A 696 -18.17 -12.08 -6.35
C THR A 696 -17.40 -12.87 -7.42
N ARG A 697 -17.35 -14.19 -7.29
CA ARG A 697 -16.74 -15.07 -8.30
C ARG A 697 -17.50 -15.04 -9.61
N ALA A 698 -18.83 -14.98 -9.58
CA ALA A 698 -19.66 -14.87 -10.77
C ALA A 698 -19.39 -13.57 -11.53
N VAL A 699 -19.24 -12.44 -10.83
CA VAL A 699 -18.79 -11.16 -11.41
C VAL A 699 -17.41 -11.31 -12.06
N GLY A 700 -16.45 -11.92 -11.37
CA GLY A 700 -15.12 -12.16 -11.93
C GLY A 700 -15.14 -12.99 -13.22
N ARG A 701 -15.92 -14.08 -13.24
CA ARG A 701 -16.11 -14.92 -14.44
C ARG A 701 -16.80 -14.16 -15.57
N ALA A 702 -17.80 -13.34 -15.27
CA ALA A 702 -18.48 -12.51 -16.26
C ALA A 702 -17.52 -11.48 -16.89
N LEU A 703 -16.69 -10.82 -16.06
CA LEU A 703 -15.67 -9.88 -16.53
C LEU A 703 -14.67 -10.58 -17.46
N ARG A 704 -14.15 -11.77 -17.08
CA ARG A 704 -13.27 -12.57 -17.96
C ARG A 704 -13.95 -12.91 -19.28
N ARG A 705 -15.19 -13.42 -19.24
CA ARG A 705 -15.93 -13.83 -20.44
C ARG A 705 -16.15 -12.66 -21.40
N LEU A 706 -16.53 -11.49 -20.90
CA LEU A 706 -16.80 -10.31 -21.72
C LEU A 706 -15.50 -9.75 -22.32
N SER A 707 -14.45 -9.63 -21.51
CA SER A 707 -13.17 -9.03 -21.94
C SER A 707 -12.34 -9.92 -22.88
N THR A 708 -12.46 -11.24 -22.77
CA THR A 708 -11.75 -12.18 -23.66
C THR A 708 -12.48 -12.46 -24.97
N ASN A 709 -13.75 -12.04 -25.13
CA ASN A 709 -14.50 -12.26 -26.37
C ASN A 709 -13.90 -11.39 -27.51
N PRO A 710 -13.33 -11.97 -28.59
CA PRO A 710 -12.59 -11.25 -29.64
C PRO A 710 -13.42 -10.24 -30.45
N ASP A 711 -14.75 -10.35 -30.43
CA ASP A 711 -15.65 -9.49 -31.21
C ASP A 711 -16.07 -8.21 -30.46
N ILE A 712 -15.75 -8.11 -29.17
CA ILE A 712 -16.23 -7.02 -28.30
C ILE A 712 -15.07 -6.15 -27.81
N ARG A 713 -15.17 -4.84 -28.02
CA ARG A 713 -14.31 -3.84 -27.39
C ARG A 713 -15.10 -3.09 -26.32
N LEU A 714 -14.82 -3.38 -25.05
CA LEU A 714 -15.47 -2.73 -23.92
C LEU A 714 -14.94 -1.32 -23.66
N LYS A 715 -15.83 -0.43 -23.24
CA LYS A 715 -15.54 0.78 -22.47
C LYS A 715 -15.97 0.59 -21.02
N ILE A 716 -14.98 0.38 -20.15
CA ILE A 716 -15.17 0.04 -18.74
C ILE A 716 -14.97 1.30 -17.90
N GLN A 717 -15.99 1.64 -17.12
CA GLN A 717 -15.95 2.73 -16.17
C GLN A 717 -15.71 2.17 -14.77
N VAL A 718 -14.73 2.72 -14.06
CA VAL A 718 -14.51 2.45 -12.64
C VAL A 718 -14.70 3.73 -11.85
N VAL A 719 -15.62 3.70 -10.90
CA VAL A 719 -15.87 4.78 -9.95
C VAL A 719 -15.47 4.25 -8.57
N ALA A 720 -14.35 4.70 -8.02
CA ALA A 720 -13.88 4.23 -6.73
C ALA A 720 -13.55 5.41 -5.81
N GLU A 721 -14.03 5.38 -4.56
CA GLU A 721 -13.66 6.39 -3.56
C GLU A 721 -12.26 6.13 -2.99
N THR A 722 -11.91 4.87 -2.76
CA THR A 722 -10.63 4.47 -2.14
C THR A 722 -10.16 3.12 -2.67
N LEU A 723 -9.82 3.00 -3.96
CA LEU A 723 -9.26 1.74 -4.48
C LEU A 723 -8.40 1.97 -5.75
N PRO A 724 -7.09 2.28 -5.61
CA PRO A 724 -6.22 2.61 -6.73
C PRO A 724 -5.70 1.36 -7.47
N MET A 725 -6.61 0.50 -7.93
CA MET A 725 -6.23 -0.70 -8.68
C MET A 725 -5.70 -0.35 -10.08
N PRO A 726 -4.61 -1.00 -10.54
CA PRO A 726 -4.12 -0.85 -11.90
C PRO A 726 -4.99 -1.68 -12.87
N TRP A 727 -6.23 -1.25 -13.09
CA TRP A 727 -7.20 -1.93 -13.96
C TRP A 727 -6.66 -2.32 -15.35
N PRO A 728 -5.85 -1.48 -16.04
CA PRO A 728 -5.25 -1.85 -17.32
C PRO A 728 -4.37 -3.11 -17.27
N LEU A 729 -3.77 -3.42 -16.12
CA LEU A 729 -2.86 -4.56 -15.94
C LEU A 729 -3.56 -5.88 -15.63
N LEU A 730 -4.86 -5.89 -15.34
CA LEU A 730 -5.56 -7.15 -15.06
C LEU A 730 -5.51 -8.05 -16.30
N TYR A 731 -5.02 -9.28 -16.08
CA TYR A 731 -4.89 -10.31 -17.10
C TYR A 731 -6.02 -11.32 -17.00
N MET A 732 -6.78 -11.45 -18.08
CA MET A 732 -8.05 -12.20 -18.09
C MET A 732 -7.91 -13.63 -18.61
N GLY A 733 -6.81 -13.92 -19.31
CA GLY A 733 -6.49 -15.24 -19.86
C GLY A 733 -5.94 -16.22 -18.83
N ASP A 734 -5.72 -17.46 -19.27
CA ASP A 734 -5.07 -18.49 -18.46
C ASP A 734 -3.56 -18.24 -18.34
N VAL A 735 -3.02 -18.46 -17.15
CA VAL A 735 -1.59 -18.40 -16.84
C VAL A 735 -1.04 -19.72 -16.30
N SER A 736 -1.87 -20.77 -16.25
CA SER A 736 -1.46 -22.12 -15.81
C SER A 736 -0.52 -22.81 -16.80
N GLY A 737 -0.46 -22.32 -18.04
CA GLY A 737 0.34 -22.87 -19.13
C GLY A 737 -0.43 -23.81 -20.06
N ALA A 738 -1.76 -23.94 -19.89
CA ALA A 738 -2.60 -24.73 -20.79
C ALA A 738 -2.83 -24.02 -22.15
N GLU A 739 -2.86 -22.69 -22.15
CA GLU A 739 -3.00 -21.86 -23.35
C GLU A 739 -1.81 -20.90 -23.52
N PRO A 740 -1.44 -20.53 -24.76
CA PRO A 740 -0.44 -19.50 -25.00
C PRO A 740 -0.87 -18.15 -24.43
N LEU A 741 0.06 -17.44 -23.79
CA LEU A 741 -0.18 -16.07 -23.36
C LEU A 741 -0.36 -15.15 -24.57
N ASP A 742 -1.37 -14.29 -24.50
CA ASP A 742 -1.64 -13.22 -25.48
C ASP A 742 -1.74 -11.86 -24.77
N TRP A 743 -1.15 -10.82 -25.37
CA TRP A 743 -1.29 -9.44 -24.94
C TRP A 743 -2.74 -8.93 -24.99
N ASN A 744 -3.58 -9.47 -25.88
CA ASN A 744 -4.99 -9.08 -25.97
C ASN A 744 -5.82 -9.45 -24.74
N ASN A 745 -5.29 -10.30 -23.85
CA ASN A 745 -5.92 -10.69 -22.61
C ASN A 745 -5.70 -9.69 -21.45
N PHE A 746 -4.86 -8.66 -21.64
CA PHE A 746 -4.83 -7.52 -20.71
C PHE A 746 -5.98 -6.58 -21.01
N LEU A 747 -6.72 -6.14 -19.98
CA LEU A 747 -7.78 -5.15 -20.16
C LEU A 747 -7.28 -3.92 -20.91
N GLY A 748 -6.14 -3.38 -20.49
CA GLY A 748 -5.57 -2.14 -21.02
C GLY A 748 -5.08 -2.21 -22.47
N MET A 749 -4.85 -3.40 -23.02
CA MET A 749 -4.37 -3.57 -24.40
C MET A 749 -5.52 -3.62 -25.42
N ARG A 750 -6.74 -3.86 -24.96
CA ARG A 750 -7.88 -4.11 -25.84
C ARG A 750 -9.10 -3.24 -25.57
N HIS A 751 -9.30 -2.83 -24.32
CA HIS A 751 -10.47 -2.11 -23.87
C HIS A 751 -10.09 -0.69 -23.42
N ILE A 752 -11.07 0.21 -23.45
CA ILE A 752 -10.92 1.55 -22.89
C ILE A 752 -11.32 1.43 -21.42
N ILE A 753 -10.41 1.80 -20.51
CA ILE A 753 -10.69 1.85 -19.08
C ILE A 753 -10.58 3.29 -18.62
N GLU A 754 -11.66 3.81 -18.05
CA GLU A 754 -11.68 5.11 -17.37
C GLU A 754 -11.82 4.90 -15.87
N GLN A 755 -10.98 5.57 -15.08
CA GLN A 755 -11.16 5.69 -13.64
C GLN A 755 -11.67 7.09 -13.35
N ILE A 756 -12.92 7.21 -12.93
CA ILE A 756 -13.55 8.52 -12.75
C ILE A 756 -13.21 9.06 -11.36
N PRO A 757 -12.60 10.27 -11.29
CA PRO A 757 -12.40 10.94 -10.02
C PRO A 757 -13.73 11.46 -9.45
N LEU A 758 -14.06 11.10 -8.21
CA LEU A 758 -15.18 11.69 -7.50
C LEU A 758 -14.78 13.08 -6.96
N GLN A 759 -15.31 14.16 -7.54
CA GLN A 759 -15.06 15.53 -7.08
C GLN A 759 -16.18 16.01 -6.14
N ASN A 760 -15.82 16.80 -5.11
CA ASN A 760 -16.79 17.47 -4.24
C ASN A 760 -16.38 18.92 -3.92
N PRO A 761 -17.11 19.98 -4.36
CA PRO A 761 -18.22 19.94 -5.33
C PRO A 761 -17.73 19.71 -6.76
N MET A 762 -18.66 19.27 -7.60
CA MET A 762 -18.56 19.13 -9.06
C MET A 762 -18.01 20.39 -9.72
N ALA A 763 -16.73 20.37 -10.15
CA ALA A 763 -16.10 21.53 -10.79
C ALA A 763 -16.15 21.48 -12.33
N VAL A 764 -16.03 20.29 -12.93
CA VAL A 764 -15.66 20.13 -14.35
C VAL A 764 -16.85 19.75 -15.25
N MET A 765 -17.63 20.74 -15.67
CA MET A 765 -18.97 20.51 -16.25
C MET A 765 -18.99 20.05 -17.71
N ALA A 766 -17.88 19.61 -18.31
CA ALA A 766 -17.82 19.17 -19.71
C ALA A 766 -16.72 18.13 -19.91
N PRO A 767 -16.64 17.36 -21.01
CA PRO A 767 -15.44 16.61 -21.39
C PRO A 767 -14.43 17.48 -22.18
N GLU A 768 -14.88 18.61 -22.71
CA GLU A 768 -14.10 19.44 -23.61
C GLU A 768 -13.13 20.36 -22.85
N ILE A 769 -11.90 20.48 -23.37
CA ILE A 769 -10.93 21.49 -22.96
C ILE A 769 -10.89 22.55 -24.07
N PRO A 770 -11.35 23.79 -23.81
CA PRO A 770 -11.41 24.82 -24.82
C PRO A 770 -9.99 25.31 -25.19
N SER A 771 -9.60 25.25 -26.45
CA SER A 771 -8.27 25.68 -26.91
C SER A 771 -8.23 27.10 -27.47
N ALA A 772 -9.37 27.79 -27.58
CA ALA A 772 -9.46 29.15 -28.10
C ALA A 772 -9.54 30.20 -26.97
N PRO A 773 -8.85 31.36 -27.06
CA PRO A 773 -7.98 31.77 -28.17
C PRO A 773 -6.62 31.06 -28.18
N ASN A 774 -6.13 30.60 -27.03
CA ASN A 774 -4.96 29.72 -26.90
C ASN A 774 -5.18 28.74 -25.75
N LEU A 775 -4.70 27.50 -25.93
CA LEU A 775 -4.66 26.48 -24.89
C LEU A 775 -3.57 26.84 -23.87
N GLN A 776 -3.93 26.96 -22.60
CA GLN A 776 -3.00 27.31 -21.53
C GLN A 776 -2.32 26.06 -20.97
N VAL A 777 -1.00 25.95 -21.13
CA VAL A 777 -0.22 24.78 -20.73
C VAL A 777 0.87 25.22 -19.75
N SER A 778 0.95 24.57 -18.60
CA SER A 778 2.08 24.74 -17.69
C SER A 778 3.04 23.57 -17.74
N LEU A 779 4.33 23.88 -17.83
CA LEU A 779 5.43 22.93 -17.78
C LEU A 779 6.10 23.05 -16.44
N ASN A 780 6.13 21.95 -15.68
CA ASN A 780 6.64 21.91 -14.31
C ASN A 780 7.73 20.84 -14.26
N PHE A 781 8.91 21.21 -14.76
CA PHE A 781 9.98 20.26 -15.09
C PHE A 781 11.19 20.41 -14.17
N ASN A 782 11.83 19.29 -13.86
CA ASN A 782 13.11 19.30 -13.16
C ASN A 782 14.25 19.51 -14.18
N ALA A 783 14.91 20.66 -14.13
CA ALA A 783 15.98 20.98 -15.07
C ALA A 783 17.28 20.18 -14.86
N GLY A 784 17.44 19.51 -13.71
CA GLY A 784 18.61 18.68 -13.40
C GLY A 784 18.62 17.32 -14.11
N ILE A 785 17.46 16.87 -14.62
CA ILE A 785 17.29 15.56 -15.28
C ILE A 785 18.25 15.39 -16.47
N ASP A 786 18.37 16.41 -17.33
CA ASP A 786 19.19 16.32 -18.54
C ASP A 786 20.68 16.21 -18.20
N ALA A 787 21.13 16.95 -17.17
CA ALA A 787 22.50 16.90 -16.68
C ALA A 787 22.80 15.56 -15.98
N ALA A 788 21.85 15.03 -15.22
CA ALA A 788 22.01 13.75 -14.52
C ALA A 788 22.10 12.55 -15.49
N MET A 789 21.30 12.56 -16.56
CA MET A 789 21.27 11.46 -17.53
C MET A 789 22.22 11.65 -18.73
N GLY A 790 22.76 12.86 -18.93
CA GLY A 790 23.59 13.18 -20.09
C GLY A 790 22.82 13.15 -21.43
N VAL A 791 21.49 13.32 -21.38
CA VAL A 791 20.58 13.27 -22.53
C VAL A 791 19.53 14.39 -22.41
N ASP A 792 19.22 15.07 -23.52
CA ASP A 792 18.33 16.24 -23.59
C ASP A 792 16.81 15.88 -23.53
N PHE A 793 16.36 15.14 -22.51
CA PHE A 793 14.94 14.73 -22.38
C PHE A 793 14.02 15.91 -22.06
N VAL A 794 14.29 16.64 -20.98
CA VAL A 794 13.50 17.79 -20.52
C VAL A 794 13.60 18.93 -21.52
N LYS A 795 14.79 19.19 -22.05
CA LYS A 795 14.99 20.17 -23.13
C LYS A 795 14.17 19.82 -24.38
N SER A 796 14.13 18.54 -24.79
CA SER A 796 13.26 18.10 -25.89
C SER A 796 11.78 18.30 -25.57
N GLN A 797 11.35 17.99 -24.34
CA GLN A 797 9.95 18.19 -23.93
C GLN A 797 9.56 19.66 -23.89
N ARG A 798 10.42 20.56 -23.40
CA ARG A 798 10.18 22.02 -23.51
C ARG A 798 10.08 22.46 -24.97
N GLY A 799 10.97 21.93 -25.82
CA GLY A 799 10.98 22.21 -27.25
C GLY A 799 9.69 21.82 -27.96
N PHE A 800 9.05 20.71 -27.57
CA PHE A 800 7.76 20.28 -28.11
C PHE A 800 6.65 21.33 -27.94
N TRP A 801 6.67 22.08 -26.83
CA TRP A 801 5.62 23.04 -26.48
C TRP A 801 5.90 24.47 -26.91
N LYS A 802 7.15 24.93 -26.85
CA LYS A 802 7.53 26.36 -26.92
C LYS A 802 7.09 27.09 -28.19
N ASP A 803 7.06 26.39 -29.32
CA ASP A 803 6.78 26.98 -30.64
C ASP A 803 5.46 26.50 -31.25
N ARG A 804 4.57 25.90 -30.45
CA ARG A 804 3.34 25.28 -30.97
C ARG A 804 2.23 26.34 -31.16
N PRO A 805 1.67 26.48 -32.38
CA PRO A 805 0.60 27.44 -32.64
C PRO A 805 -0.65 27.17 -31.79
N GLY A 806 -1.30 28.23 -31.29
CA GLY A 806 -2.51 28.11 -30.48
C GLY A 806 -2.27 27.61 -29.05
N VAL A 807 -1.02 27.53 -28.60
CA VAL A 807 -0.66 27.15 -27.23
C VAL A 807 0.06 28.31 -26.55
N ALA A 808 -0.35 28.63 -25.32
CA ALA A 808 0.34 29.56 -24.43
C ALA A 808 1.02 28.76 -23.31
N VAL A 809 2.35 28.83 -23.26
CA VAL A 809 3.17 28.01 -22.34
C VAL A 809 3.64 28.84 -21.15
N THR A 810 3.44 28.34 -19.93
CA THR A 810 4.04 28.86 -18.70
C THR A 810 5.03 27.83 -18.15
N ASP A 811 6.33 28.13 -18.15
CA ASP A 811 7.37 27.25 -17.61
C ASP A 811 7.67 27.60 -16.14
N ARG A 812 7.53 26.62 -15.24
CA ARG A 812 7.80 26.75 -13.80
C ARG A 812 8.89 25.75 -13.42
N ALA A 813 10.06 26.27 -13.10
CA ALA A 813 11.22 25.45 -12.77
C ALA A 813 11.38 25.18 -11.26
N THR A 814 10.80 26.04 -10.43
CA THR A 814 11.03 26.03 -8.97
C THR A 814 9.80 25.55 -8.18
N PRO A 815 10.01 24.95 -7.00
CA PRO A 815 8.96 24.68 -6.03
C PRO A 815 8.08 25.88 -5.67
N ALA A 816 8.70 27.03 -5.45
CA ALA A 816 7.98 28.24 -5.05
C ALA A 816 7.00 28.71 -6.13
N ASP A 817 7.42 28.71 -7.40
CA ASP A 817 6.56 29.08 -8.52
C ASP A 817 5.39 28.09 -8.68
N PHE A 818 5.67 26.80 -8.51
CA PHE A 818 4.66 25.75 -8.59
C PHE A 818 3.62 25.88 -7.46
N ILE A 819 4.07 26.03 -6.22
CA ILE A 819 3.19 26.22 -5.05
C ILE A 819 2.36 27.50 -5.20
N SER A 820 2.99 28.60 -5.63
CA SER A 820 2.30 29.88 -5.87
C SER A 820 1.18 29.73 -6.90
N ALA A 821 1.44 29.04 -8.01
CA ALA A 821 0.43 28.77 -9.02
C ALA A 821 -0.70 27.88 -8.49
N LEU A 822 -0.37 26.83 -7.72
CA LEU A 822 -1.38 25.97 -7.11
C LEU A 822 -2.22 26.71 -6.06
N ASN A 823 -1.64 27.69 -5.36
CA ASN A 823 -2.33 28.51 -4.36
C ASN A 823 -3.00 29.77 -4.95
N ASN A 824 -3.10 29.87 -6.28
CA ASN A 824 -3.78 30.96 -6.95
C ASN A 824 -5.02 30.47 -7.70
N ARG A 825 -6.20 30.98 -7.34
CA ARG A 825 -7.47 30.61 -7.98
C ARG A 825 -7.54 31.02 -9.45
N ASP A 826 -6.84 32.09 -9.81
CA ASP A 826 -6.85 32.67 -11.16
C ASP A 826 -5.83 32.00 -12.09
N THR A 827 -5.14 30.94 -11.64
CA THR A 827 -4.24 30.16 -12.48
C THR A 827 -5.02 29.53 -13.65
N PRO A 828 -4.70 29.88 -14.91
CA PRO A 828 -5.51 29.52 -16.06
C PRO A 828 -5.14 28.18 -16.70
N ASP A 829 -4.23 27.42 -16.08
CA ASP A 829 -3.70 26.16 -16.61
C ASP A 829 -4.82 25.18 -16.99
N GLN A 830 -4.84 24.76 -18.26
CA GLN A 830 -5.77 23.76 -18.81
C GLN A 830 -5.09 22.40 -19.02
N ILE A 831 -3.77 22.42 -19.21
CA ILE A 831 -2.90 21.24 -19.08
C ILE A 831 -1.79 21.60 -18.10
N LEU A 832 -1.59 20.74 -17.10
CA LEU A 832 -0.49 20.84 -16.16
C LEU A 832 0.41 19.64 -16.38
N TYR A 833 1.57 19.86 -17.01
CA TYR A 833 2.49 18.80 -17.36
C TYR A 833 3.71 18.79 -16.42
N LEU A 834 3.94 17.65 -15.77
CA LEU A 834 5.07 17.40 -14.89
C LEU A 834 6.03 16.41 -15.56
N TYR A 835 7.31 16.76 -15.56
CA TYR A 835 8.42 15.90 -15.96
C TYR A 835 9.52 16.01 -14.90
N CYS A 836 9.44 15.15 -13.88
CA CYS A 836 10.18 15.31 -12.63
C CYS A 836 10.58 13.96 -12.03
N HIS A 837 11.25 13.98 -10.87
CA HIS A 837 11.40 12.78 -10.04
C HIS A 837 10.23 12.70 -9.05
N ALA A 838 9.79 11.50 -8.67
CA ALA A 838 8.76 11.33 -7.64
C ALA A 838 9.11 10.21 -6.66
N VAL A 839 8.92 10.48 -5.38
CA VAL A 839 9.04 9.52 -4.28
C VAL A 839 7.65 9.24 -3.76
N SER A 840 7.27 7.96 -3.65
CA SER A 840 6.02 7.57 -2.97
C SER A 840 6.35 6.88 -1.65
N ARG A 841 5.46 7.04 -0.67
CA ARG A 841 5.58 6.48 0.67
C ARG A 841 4.31 5.73 1.04
N GLY A 842 4.41 4.42 1.26
CA GLY A 842 3.29 3.57 1.67
C GLY A 842 2.69 3.92 3.03
N LEU A 843 1.53 3.34 3.34
CA LEU A 843 0.83 3.53 4.63
C LEU A 843 1.68 3.12 5.84
N THR A 844 2.57 2.16 5.65
CA THR A 844 3.46 1.61 6.67
C THR A 844 4.87 2.22 6.64
N GLU A 845 5.15 3.11 5.68
CA GLU A 845 6.43 3.82 5.59
C GLU A 845 6.42 5.10 6.42
N ALA A 846 7.62 5.54 6.85
CA ALA A 846 7.75 6.75 7.65
C ALA A 846 7.18 7.97 6.90
N GLY A 847 6.37 8.77 7.61
CA GLY A 847 5.67 9.94 7.07
C GLY A 847 4.36 9.62 6.33
N GLY A 848 4.09 8.34 6.07
CA GLY A 848 2.89 7.86 5.39
C GLY A 848 2.71 8.46 3.99
N PRO A 849 1.49 8.39 3.41
CA PRO A 849 1.19 8.94 2.09
C PRO A 849 1.61 10.41 1.93
N GLY A 850 1.47 11.22 2.99
CA GLY A 850 1.77 12.65 3.01
C GLY A 850 3.25 13.00 2.79
N ALA A 851 4.16 12.06 3.04
CA ALA A 851 5.59 12.24 2.74
C ALA A 851 5.96 11.89 1.28
N SER A 852 5.00 11.45 0.46
CA SER A 852 5.22 11.33 -0.99
C SER A 852 5.54 12.70 -1.57
N SER A 853 6.57 12.78 -2.42
CA SER A 853 7.12 14.05 -2.91
C SER A 853 7.41 14.06 -4.40
N LEU A 854 7.35 15.26 -5.00
CA LEU A 854 7.77 15.56 -6.36
C LEU A 854 9.06 16.39 -6.31
N ALA A 855 10.10 15.98 -7.02
CA ALA A 855 11.34 16.73 -7.12
C ALA A 855 11.31 17.68 -8.31
N LEU A 856 11.12 18.97 -8.04
CA LEU A 856 11.42 20.02 -9.01
C LEU A 856 12.90 20.41 -8.90
N THR A 857 13.39 21.31 -9.76
CA THR A 857 14.82 21.56 -10.00
C THR A 857 15.66 21.71 -8.72
N ASP A 858 15.12 22.37 -7.69
CA ASP A 858 15.89 22.78 -6.51
C ASP A 858 15.50 22.04 -5.22
N GLU A 859 14.36 21.34 -5.18
CA GLU A 859 13.81 20.78 -3.93
C GLU A 859 12.79 19.66 -4.18
N LEU A 860 12.66 18.76 -3.19
CA LEU A 860 11.52 17.85 -3.06
C LEU A 860 10.35 18.59 -2.42
N ILE A 861 9.16 18.44 -3.00
CA ILE A 861 7.92 19.00 -2.47
C ILE A 861 7.03 17.84 -2.06
N SER A 862 6.82 17.66 -0.75
CA SER A 862 5.93 16.63 -0.25
C SER A 862 4.46 17.04 -0.38
N LEU A 863 3.56 16.06 -0.32
CA LEU A 863 2.12 16.32 -0.19
C LEU A 863 1.79 17.12 1.06
N ASN A 864 2.51 16.88 2.17
CA ASN A 864 2.35 17.67 3.38
C ASN A 864 2.71 19.15 3.13
N ASP A 865 3.77 19.43 2.37
CA ASP A 865 4.16 20.80 2.03
C ASP A 865 3.10 21.48 1.15
N LEU A 866 2.54 20.73 0.19
CA LEU A 866 1.44 21.20 -0.65
C LEU A 866 0.16 21.45 0.15
N ASP A 867 -0.17 20.59 1.10
CA ASP A 867 -1.35 20.73 1.94
C ASP A 867 -1.29 21.98 2.83
N LEU A 868 -0.09 22.34 3.28
CA LEU A 868 0.17 23.55 4.06
C LEU A 868 0.24 24.82 3.18
N SER A 869 0.94 24.74 2.05
CA SER A 869 1.32 25.93 1.27
C SER A 869 0.38 26.22 0.09
N ALA A 870 -0.34 25.20 -0.39
CA ALA A 870 -1.30 25.28 -1.48
C ALA A 870 -2.55 24.44 -1.13
N PRO A 871 -3.33 24.84 -0.10
CA PRO A 871 -4.43 24.02 0.42
C PRO A 871 -5.50 23.69 -0.64
N ARG A 872 -6.12 22.51 -0.50
CA ARG A 872 -7.18 21.98 -1.36
C ARG A 872 -8.41 22.90 -1.48
N ALA A 873 -8.64 23.77 -0.49
CA ALA A 873 -9.70 24.77 -0.50
C ALA A 873 -9.50 25.89 -1.55
N VAL A 874 -8.29 26.03 -2.08
CA VAL A 874 -7.94 26.96 -3.16
C VAL A 874 -7.93 26.18 -4.46
N ARG A 875 -9.02 26.27 -5.22
CA ARG A 875 -9.24 25.53 -6.46
C ARG A 875 -8.74 26.27 -7.69
N LEU A 876 -8.29 25.51 -8.68
CA LEU A 876 -7.81 25.99 -9.96
C LEU A 876 -9.01 26.24 -10.90
N SER A 877 -9.14 27.48 -11.39
CA SER A 877 -10.20 27.84 -12.33
C SER A 877 -10.01 27.22 -13.72
N GLY A 878 -8.77 26.92 -14.12
CA GLY A 878 -8.44 26.32 -15.42
C GLY A 878 -8.83 24.84 -15.59
N GLN A 879 -9.22 24.15 -14.50
CA GLN A 879 -9.65 22.75 -14.52
C GLN A 879 -8.68 21.81 -15.26
N PRO A 880 -7.37 21.82 -14.91
CA PRO A 880 -6.35 21.23 -15.76
C PRO A 880 -6.51 19.71 -15.91
N LEU A 881 -6.14 19.18 -17.08
CA LEU A 881 -5.67 17.81 -17.21
C LEU A 881 -4.23 17.74 -16.70
N VAL A 882 -4.01 17.03 -15.60
CA VAL A 882 -2.69 16.86 -15.00
C VAL A 882 -2.02 15.64 -15.62
N PHE A 883 -0.83 15.80 -16.16
CA PHE A 883 -0.04 14.73 -16.75
C PHE A 883 1.29 14.59 -16.00
N ILE A 884 1.55 13.44 -15.39
CA ILE A 884 2.70 13.21 -14.51
C ILE A 884 3.63 12.16 -15.12
N ASN A 885 4.74 12.63 -15.68
CA ASN A 885 5.88 11.79 -16.05
C ASN A 885 6.94 11.89 -14.95
N ALA A 886 6.92 10.93 -14.02
CA ALA A 886 7.92 10.83 -12.97
C ALA A 886 9.01 9.80 -13.35
N CYS A 887 10.23 10.26 -13.62
CA CYS A 887 11.40 9.42 -13.90
C CYS A 887 12.23 9.31 -12.61
N GLU A 888 12.65 8.13 -12.17
CA GLU A 888 13.56 7.90 -11.00
C GLU A 888 13.22 8.56 -9.64
N SER A 889 12.52 7.85 -8.77
CA SER A 889 12.86 7.59 -7.34
C SER A 889 11.77 6.66 -6.78
N ALA A 890 11.94 6.15 -5.55
CA ALA A 890 11.30 4.98 -4.91
C ALA A 890 9.94 4.44 -5.43
N GLU A 891 9.75 3.12 -5.29
CA GLU A 891 8.53 2.36 -5.60
C GLU A 891 7.27 3.21 -5.50
N MET A 892 6.54 3.37 -6.61
CA MET A 892 5.22 4.00 -6.52
C MET A 892 4.34 3.06 -5.71
N SER A 893 4.06 3.45 -4.48
CA SER A 893 3.10 2.79 -3.61
C SER A 893 1.68 3.21 -4.03
N PRO A 894 0.64 2.40 -3.75
CA PRO A 894 -0.78 2.74 -3.94
C PRO A 894 -1.10 4.15 -3.44
N THR A 895 -0.35 4.60 -2.44
CA THR A 895 -0.45 5.90 -1.79
C THR A 895 -0.02 7.12 -2.61
N PHE A 896 0.68 6.99 -3.75
CA PHE A 896 0.81 8.14 -4.67
C PHE A 896 -0.57 8.51 -5.25
N TYR A 897 -1.39 7.50 -5.51
CA TYR A 897 -2.80 7.66 -5.91
C TYR A 897 -3.74 7.89 -4.73
N ASP A 898 -3.34 7.65 -3.48
CA ASP A 898 -4.07 8.18 -2.30
C ASP A 898 -3.68 9.64 -1.98
N GLY A 899 -2.67 10.17 -2.68
CA GLY A 899 -2.07 11.46 -2.37
C GLY A 899 -2.22 12.51 -3.47
N PHE A 900 -1.38 12.44 -4.51
CA PHE A 900 -1.28 13.47 -5.54
C PHE A 900 -2.48 13.49 -6.47
N ALA A 901 -2.96 12.33 -6.94
CA ALA A 901 -4.15 12.31 -7.78
C ALA A 901 -5.37 12.91 -7.02
N PRO A 902 -5.74 12.44 -5.81
CA PRO A 902 -6.79 13.06 -5.00
C PRO A 902 -6.54 14.53 -4.71
N TYR A 903 -5.31 14.92 -4.35
CA TYR A 903 -4.95 16.32 -4.14
C TYR A 903 -5.26 17.19 -5.37
N PHE A 904 -4.84 16.79 -6.58
CA PHE A 904 -5.14 17.52 -7.80
C PHE A 904 -6.65 17.50 -8.13
N MET A 905 -7.35 16.39 -7.88
CA MET A 905 -8.81 16.34 -8.06
C MET A 905 -9.54 17.30 -7.12
N ASP A 906 -9.15 17.37 -5.84
CA ASP A 906 -9.71 18.28 -4.84
C ASP A 906 -9.43 19.75 -5.17
N LYS A 907 -8.29 20.01 -5.81
CA LYS A 907 -7.93 21.29 -6.43
C LYS A 907 -8.80 21.65 -7.64
N GLY A 908 -9.62 20.73 -8.16
CA GLY A 908 -10.50 20.94 -9.31
C GLY A 908 -9.93 20.48 -10.65
N ALA A 909 -8.83 19.73 -10.68
CA ALA A 909 -8.32 19.13 -11.91
C ALA A 909 -9.34 18.17 -12.52
N ARG A 910 -9.49 18.22 -13.84
CA ARG A 910 -10.35 17.32 -14.64
C ARG A 910 -9.98 15.85 -14.50
N GLY A 911 -8.69 15.60 -14.42
CA GLY A 911 -8.15 14.27 -14.48
C GLY A 911 -6.65 14.28 -14.28
N VAL A 912 -6.12 13.11 -13.92
CA VAL A 912 -4.69 12.88 -13.70
C VAL A 912 -4.28 11.65 -14.51
N ILE A 913 -3.24 11.81 -15.32
CA ILE A 913 -2.55 10.72 -15.99
C ILE A 913 -1.21 10.54 -15.30
N GLY A 914 -0.89 9.32 -14.89
CA GLY A 914 0.35 8.98 -14.21
C GLY A 914 0.82 7.59 -14.58
N THR A 915 1.90 7.13 -13.96
CA THR A 915 2.46 5.79 -14.20
C THR A 915 2.36 4.92 -12.95
N GLU A 916 2.24 3.60 -13.12
CA GLU A 916 2.08 2.63 -12.04
C GLU A 916 3.41 2.24 -11.37
N CYS A 917 4.52 2.26 -12.12
CA CYS A 917 5.86 2.08 -11.58
C CYS A 917 6.87 2.99 -12.31
N LYS A 918 8.14 2.97 -11.88
CA LYS A 918 9.19 3.80 -12.49
C LYS A 918 9.20 3.56 -14.00
N THR A 919 9.00 4.63 -14.76
CA THR A 919 9.00 4.58 -16.22
C THR A 919 10.33 5.12 -16.75
N PRO A 920 11.01 4.42 -17.66
CA PRO A 920 12.25 4.91 -18.24
C PRO A 920 12.07 6.25 -18.94
N ALA A 921 12.99 7.19 -18.74
CA ALA A 921 12.89 8.53 -19.31
C ALA A 921 12.76 8.55 -20.83
N LEU A 922 13.48 7.65 -21.52
CA LEU A 922 13.36 7.50 -22.98
C LEU A 922 11.94 7.15 -23.41
N PHE A 923 11.31 6.17 -22.73
CA PHE A 923 9.95 5.76 -23.02
C PHE A 923 8.94 6.84 -22.61
N ALA A 924 9.10 7.45 -21.43
CA ALA A 924 8.20 8.51 -20.94
C ALA A 924 8.15 9.71 -21.90
N ARG A 925 9.33 10.11 -22.42
CA ARG A 925 9.46 11.14 -23.46
C ARG A 925 8.74 10.72 -24.75
N ALA A 926 9.04 9.53 -25.27
CA ALA A 926 8.44 9.05 -26.53
C ALA A 926 6.91 8.90 -26.43
N TRP A 927 6.43 8.40 -25.30
CA TRP A 927 5.01 8.27 -24.99
C TRP A 927 4.33 9.64 -24.94
N ALA A 928 4.89 10.60 -24.21
CA ALA A 928 4.32 11.95 -24.09
C ALA A 928 4.25 12.66 -25.44
N ASP A 929 5.30 12.59 -26.27
CA ASP A 929 5.31 13.18 -27.61
C ASP A 929 4.13 12.67 -28.45
N ARG A 930 3.94 11.34 -28.49
CA ARG A 930 2.87 10.70 -29.27
C ARG A 930 1.48 10.95 -28.68
N PHE A 931 1.39 10.99 -27.35
CA PHE A 931 0.15 11.30 -26.63
C PHE A 931 -0.33 12.72 -26.92
N PHE A 932 0.52 13.72 -26.68
CA PHE A 932 0.12 15.11 -26.87
C PHE A 932 -0.13 15.42 -28.34
N GLU A 933 0.62 14.82 -29.27
CA GLU A 933 0.35 15.00 -30.71
C GLU A 933 -1.10 14.64 -31.06
N ARG A 934 -1.51 13.40 -30.73
CA ARG A 934 -2.86 12.91 -31.03
C ARG A 934 -3.96 13.62 -30.23
N PHE A 935 -3.71 13.88 -28.95
CA PHE A 935 -4.67 14.53 -28.07
C PHE A 935 -4.95 15.98 -28.47
N LEU A 936 -3.91 16.74 -28.86
CA LEU A 936 -4.06 18.11 -29.32
C LEU A 936 -4.80 18.18 -30.67
N HIS A 937 -4.69 17.15 -31.53
CA HIS A 937 -5.49 17.00 -32.75
C HIS A 937 -6.98 16.64 -32.51
N GLY A 938 -7.43 16.63 -31.25
CA GLY A 938 -8.85 16.44 -30.91
C GLY A 938 -9.30 14.99 -30.88
N GLU A 939 -8.37 14.04 -30.75
CA GLU A 939 -8.72 12.65 -30.48
C GLU A 939 -9.13 12.46 -29.00
N PRO A 940 -10.20 11.70 -28.70
CA PRO A 940 -10.60 11.41 -27.32
C PRO A 940 -9.51 10.69 -26.54
N LEU A 941 -9.28 11.11 -25.30
CA LEU A 941 -8.21 10.64 -24.43
C LEU A 941 -8.14 9.10 -24.34
N GLY A 942 -9.27 8.41 -24.20
CA GLY A 942 -9.32 6.95 -24.11
C GLY A 942 -8.83 6.24 -25.38
N GLU A 943 -9.15 6.78 -26.55
CA GLU A 943 -8.71 6.24 -27.85
C GLU A 943 -7.22 6.52 -28.09
N VAL A 944 -6.73 7.69 -27.67
CA VAL A 944 -5.30 8.01 -27.67
C VAL A 944 -4.52 6.98 -26.85
N VAL A 945 -4.89 6.77 -25.58
CA VAL A 945 -4.16 5.87 -24.67
C VAL A 945 -4.20 4.43 -25.15
N LEU A 946 -5.38 3.91 -25.53
CA LEU A 946 -5.49 2.54 -26.05
C LEU A 946 -4.70 2.38 -27.35
N GLY A 947 -4.83 3.33 -28.27
CA GLY A 947 -4.12 3.31 -29.54
C GLY A 947 -2.60 3.30 -29.35
N LEU A 948 -2.07 4.12 -28.44
CA LEU A 948 -0.64 4.14 -28.15
C LEU A 948 -0.13 2.86 -27.51
N ARG A 949 -0.89 2.24 -26.59
CA ARG A 949 -0.51 0.91 -26.04
C ARG A 949 -0.34 -0.12 -27.15
N GLN A 950 -1.27 -0.13 -28.10
CA GLN A 950 -1.21 -1.04 -29.23
C GLN A 950 -0.11 -0.67 -30.23
N GLU A 951 0.11 0.61 -30.49
CA GLU A 951 1.16 1.11 -31.38
C GLU A 951 2.54 0.71 -30.88
N PHE A 952 2.88 1.06 -29.63
CA PHE A 952 4.18 0.72 -29.03
C PHE A 952 4.39 -0.80 -28.96
N LEU A 953 3.34 -1.57 -28.64
CA LEU A 953 3.45 -3.03 -28.63
C LEU A 953 3.68 -3.61 -30.04
N LYS A 954 2.90 -3.18 -31.03
CA LYS A 954 2.92 -3.77 -32.39
C LYS A 954 4.12 -3.32 -33.20
N GLN A 955 4.49 -2.05 -33.12
CA GLN A 955 5.55 -1.46 -33.94
C GLN A 955 6.93 -1.59 -33.27
N HIS A 956 6.98 -1.48 -31.94
CA HIS A 956 8.23 -1.43 -31.19
C HIS A 956 8.42 -2.61 -30.24
N GLY A 957 7.48 -3.56 -30.17
CA GLY A 957 7.57 -4.66 -29.21
C GLY A 957 7.45 -4.23 -27.75
N ASN A 958 7.10 -2.97 -27.47
CA ASN A 958 7.27 -2.33 -26.18
C ASN A 958 5.93 -2.26 -25.41
N PRO A 959 5.76 -3.03 -24.31
CA PRO A 959 4.51 -3.09 -23.57
C PRO A 959 4.38 -2.02 -22.48
N LEU A 960 5.36 -1.12 -22.32
CA LEU A 960 5.40 -0.18 -21.18
C LEU A 960 4.25 0.86 -21.20
N GLY A 961 3.49 0.96 -22.30
CA GLY A 961 2.25 1.75 -22.32
C GLY A 961 1.19 1.25 -21.32
N LEU A 962 1.26 -0.01 -20.90
CA LEU A 962 0.41 -0.56 -19.84
C LEU A 962 0.72 0.01 -18.45
N LEU A 963 1.87 0.66 -18.25
CA LEU A 963 2.21 1.32 -17.00
C LEU A 963 1.43 2.62 -16.80
N TYR A 964 0.87 3.22 -17.86
CA TYR A 964 0.13 4.47 -17.74
C TYR A 964 -1.28 4.23 -17.21
N ALA A 965 -1.61 4.85 -16.08
CA ALA A 965 -2.94 4.86 -15.49
C ALA A 965 -3.66 6.17 -15.81
N VAL A 966 -4.97 6.08 -16.06
CA VAL A 966 -5.82 7.18 -16.48
C VAL A 966 -6.93 7.38 -15.46
N HIS A 967 -6.83 8.45 -14.68
CA HIS A 967 -7.89 8.93 -13.78
C HIS A 967 -8.56 10.13 -14.42
N CYS A 968 -9.33 9.89 -15.47
CA CYS A 968 -9.98 10.94 -16.25
C CYS A 968 -11.17 10.32 -17.02
N ASP A 969 -12.14 11.15 -17.39
CA ASP A 969 -13.16 10.76 -18.36
C ASP A 969 -12.48 10.45 -19.71
N ALA A 970 -12.69 9.24 -20.24
CA ALA A 970 -12.07 8.81 -21.49
C ALA A 970 -12.53 9.62 -22.71
N ASP A 971 -13.66 10.33 -22.62
CA ASP A 971 -14.16 11.22 -23.67
C ASP A 971 -13.54 12.63 -23.62
N THR A 972 -12.64 12.88 -22.68
CA THR A 972 -11.92 14.16 -22.60
C THR A 972 -11.22 14.47 -23.93
N VAL A 973 -11.37 15.69 -24.42
CA VAL A 973 -10.90 16.08 -25.76
C VAL A 973 -10.59 17.59 -25.85
N ILE A 974 -9.61 17.97 -26.66
CA ILE A 974 -9.32 19.37 -26.98
C ILE A 974 -10.28 19.89 -28.07
N ARG A 975 -10.94 21.04 -27.84
CA ARG A 975 -11.80 21.69 -28.85
C ARG A 975 -11.57 23.21 -28.95
N PRO A 976 -11.44 23.79 -30.16
CA PRO A 976 -11.17 23.10 -31.42
C PRO A 976 -9.83 22.34 -31.38
N ALA A 977 -9.67 21.35 -32.25
CA ALA A 977 -8.37 20.68 -32.43
C ALA A 977 -7.28 21.69 -32.82
N LEU A 978 -6.08 21.52 -32.27
CA LEU A 978 -4.89 22.30 -32.62
C LEU A 978 -4.11 21.55 -33.70
N ASN A 979 -4.13 22.06 -34.94
CA ASN A 979 -3.47 21.45 -36.10
C ASN A 979 -1.96 21.60 -36.09
#